data_AF-A0A1N6I8F3-F1
#
_entry.id   AF-A0A1N6I8F3-F1
#
_cell.length_a   1.000
_cell.length_b   1.000
_cell.length_c   1.000
_cell.angle_alpha   90.00
_cell.angle_beta   90.00
_cell.angle_gamma   90.00
#
_symmetry.space_group_name_H-M   'P 1'
#
loop_
_entity.id
_entity.type
_entity.pdbx_description
1 polymer ?
#
loop_
_entity_poly.entity_id
_entity_poly.type
_entity_poly.pdbx_seq_one_letter_code
_entity_poly.pdbx_strand_id
1 'polypeptide(L)'
;MASAQLGDALRQIHRLFGEGTSTGLADGQLLERFLDHRDESAFATLVERHGPMVLDTCQAVLKDRHDAEDAFQAAFLILVRKAGSIRAGDSLGGWLHRVARRVAIEANAEAARRRTKERKAGAIAAATASPAAAWDDLRPALHTEVDRLPEKYRMPIVLCDLQGLTRDEAASQLRWTEGMVRSRLAKARRLLRSRLTRRGLAPATVLFGGSARGAVPETWVTATTQAASTAATNGLGTTSAATLVAAVLKAMSLTKLKMVAATALTITALAAYGAIAIRDNRDESSVQKNEKNVRSPASVPLAEVPPATPRPDQTGSIVFHGRVLDPDGRPREGARLYLFQKGRETSPRPSPSVRAASDAAGRFRFEVPRAEFNSYFDAEPWSDVSVIAVADGLGLALGHGPTGDEALTLRLVTDDVPIAGRLIDLQGRPVAGASVRVLAVKTPASDDLSPWLDALKTRKSGFDVERDFLPGYWYRPEESPIVAPVVSDSDGRFRITGIGRERLATLVIEGPTIESFVINAMTKGAETIRVPSYRSPGATADVTYVGNRFEHVAGPSRPVEGTVRDKGTGRPLVGVTIQAEEELDGSSNPIDHVRTTTDEQGRYRLTGLPKGREGKVLVLPGSGQPFLRSLETIGGQAGAESAQLDIELTRGVRVTGRITDKRTGRPVKARVEYFVFADNPHLDEAPGFRWSHDLGGSLNDDDGTFRIIALPGSGAIAAQALEDEYLLDLGTDNDGNGILDTHPYNAIPSNFNAITLIAPAPGAESAAVDLVFDRGRNLSGTVLDPDGKPLPGALISGLHEAQYWEHTPLKTDQFTMSSLRPGKPRFLQFIHAEKKLAGWLMVREDETPPPVVRLAPWGVVTGRLVDDDGLPRTDLRLVFSWNHKKDLPHGRLQGNGSGTSGRIVPDGNGRFLIEGLAPGLLYSLEVEGKRAKRIGWAVRDLIIKPGENRDLGDVRAVPSSLEEPE
;
A
#
# COMPACT_ATOMS: atom_id res chain seq x y z
N MET A 1 28.21 25.44 -63.41
CA MET A 1 27.83 24.02 -63.22
C MET A 1 29.02 23.12 -62.85
N ALA A 2 30.20 23.27 -63.49
CA ALA A 2 31.38 22.45 -63.18
C ALA A 2 31.94 22.59 -61.73
N SER A 3 31.84 23.77 -61.10
CA SER A 3 32.34 24.00 -59.73
C SER A 3 31.48 23.36 -58.63
N ALA A 4 30.16 23.22 -58.84
CA ALA A 4 29.26 22.55 -57.90
C ALA A 4 29.39 21.02 -57.99
N GLN A 5 29.55 20.48 -59.21
CA GLN A 5 29.80 19.05 -59.43
C GLN A 5 31.16 18.59 -58.88
N LEU A 6 32.19 19.44 -58.93
CA LEU A 6 33.50 19.13 -58.34
C LEU A 6 33.44 19.10 -56.80
N GLY A 7 32.63 19.95 -56.18
CA GLY A 7 32.40 19.97 -54.72
C GLY A 7 31.62 18.76 -54.22
N ASP A 8 30.62 18.30 -54.97
CA ASP A 8 29.88 17.07 -54.65
C ASP A 8 30.70 15.80 -54.90
N ALA A 9 31.51 15.77 -55.96
CA ALA A 9 32.43 14.67 -56.22
C ALA A 9 33.54 14.58 -55.15
N LEU A 10 34.10 15.71 -54.71
CA LEU A 10 35.09 15.74 -53.61
C LEU A 10 34.49 15.33 -52.26
N ARG A 11 33.22 15.68 -51.98
CA ARG A 11 32.48 15.20 -50.81
C ARG A 11 32.20 13.70 -50.87
N GLN A 12 31.79 13.16 -52.02
CA GLN A 12 31.59 11.71 -52.21
C GLN A 12 32.91 10.93 -52.12
N ILE A 13 34.02 11.47 -52.63
CA ILE A 13 35.36 10.86 -52.50
C ILE A 13 35.83 10.90 -51.03
N HIS A 14 35.61 11.99 -50.29
CA HIS A 14 35.89 12.03 -48.84
C HIS A 14 35.01 11.05 -48.05
N ARG A 15 33.74 10.87 -48.44
CA ARG A 15 32.83 9.85 -47.86
C ARG A 15 33.35 8.44 -48.11
N LEU A 16 33.78 8.13 -49.35
CA LEU A 16 34.34 6.82 -49.74
C LEU A 16 35.68 6.49 -49.04
N PHE A 17 36.57 7.47 -48.83
CA PHE A 17 37.83 7.26 -48.09
C PHE A 17 37.67 7.37 -46.56
N GLY A 18 36.64 8.07 -46.08
CA GLY A 18 36.29 8.25 -44.67
C GLY A 18 35.49 7.08 -44.07
N GLU A 19 34.59 6.47 -44.85
CA GLU A 19 33.77 5.33 -44.45
C GLU A 19 34.63 4.13 -44.01
N GLY A 20 35.80 3.91 -44.65
CA GLY A 20 36.74 2.86 -44.24
C GLY A 20 37.60 3.19 -43.00
N THR A 21 37.68 4.46 -42.59
CA THR A 21 38.51 4.90 -41.44
C THR A 21 37.71 5.25 -40.18
N SER A 22 36.37 5.22 -40.27
CA SER A 22 35.44 5.49 -39.17
C SER A 22 34.67 4.25 -38.71
N THR A 23 34.61 3.19 -39.54
CA THR A 23 34.17 1.85 -39.14
C THR A 23 35.11 1.27 -38.07
N GLY A 24 34.62 1.21 -36.83
CA GLY A 24 35.36 0.68 -35.67
C GLY A 24 35.78 1.73 -34.63
N LEU A 25 35.59 3.03 -34.91
CA LEU A 25 35.88 4.08 -33.93
C LEU A 25 34.77 4.19 -32.86
N ALA A 26 35.22 4.41 -31.62
CA ALA A 26 34.33 4.67 -30.50
C ALA A 26 33.69 6.06 -30.62
N ASP A 27 32.49 6.20 -30.06
CA ASP A 27 31.69 7.43 -30.13
C ASP A 27 32.45 8.70 -29.67
N GLY A 28 33.31 8.57 -28.67
CA GLY A 28 34.14 9.68 -28.19
C GLY A 28 35.16 10.16 -29.23
N GLN A 29 35.76 9.25 -29.99
CA GLN A 29 36.76 9.58 -31.02
C GLN A 29 36.12 10.21 -32.24
N LEU A 30 34.91 9.76 -32.63
CA LEU A 30 34.13 10.37 -33.70
C LEU A 30 33.69 11.79 -33.32
N LEU A 31 33.30 11.99 -32.06
CA LEU A 31 32.90 13.31 -31.55
C LEU A 31 34.09 14.27 -31.48
N GLU A 32 35.26 13.81 -31.01
CA GLU A 32 36.50 14.58 -30.97
C GLU A 32 36.95 15.01 -32.38
N ARG A 33 36.94 14.10 -33.35
CA ARG A 33 37.24 14.44 -34.77
C ARG A 33 36.32 15.51 -35.33
N PHE A 34 35.03 15.47 -35.02
CA PHE A 34 34.11 16.51 -35.45
C PHE A 34 34.35 17.86 -34.72
N LEU A 35 34.68 17.83 -33.43
CA LEU A 35 34.92 19.03 -32.64
C LEU A 35 36.25 19.72 -32.99
N ASP A 36 37.28 18.96 -33.34
CA ASP A 36 38.62 19.48 -33.58
C ASP A 36 38.90 19.73 -35.06
N HIS A 37 38.40 18.87 -35.94
CA HIS A 37 38.70 18.90 -37.37
C HIS A 37 37.48 19.17 -38.25
N ARG A 38 36.30 19.39 -37.65
CA ARG A 38 35.03 19.63 -38.38
C ARG A 38 34.74 18.54 -39.40
N ASP A 39 35.11 17.31 -39.07
CA ASP A 39 34.90 16.14 -39.91
C ASP A 39 33.40 15.79 -39.97
N GLU A 40 32.74 16.27 -41.02
CA GLU A 40 31.32 16.03 -41.26
C GLU A 40 31.00 14.53 -41.41
N SER A 41 31.95 13.73 -41.88
CA SER A 41 31.76 12.29 -42.04
C SER A 41 31.76 11.56 -40.69
N ALA A 42 32.58 12.01 -39.74
CA ALA A 42 32.58 11.49 -38.37
C ALA A 42 31.26 11.82 -37.64
N PHE A 43 30.71 13.03 -37.85
CA PHE A 43 29.42 13.41 -37.27
C PHE A 43 28.23 12.73 -37.96
N ALA A 44 28.26 12.60 -39.29
CA ALA A 44 27.27 11.82 -40.02
C ALA A 44 27.21 10.38 -39.49
N THR A 45 28.37 9.77 -39.22
CA THR A 45 28.45 8.43 -38.60
C THR A 45 27.79 8.39 -37.21
N LEU A 46 27.95 9.43 -36.39
CA LEU A 46 27.27 9.53 -35.09
C LEU A 46 25.75 9.67 -35.24
N VAL A 47 25.29 10.48 -36.21
CA VAL A 47 23.86 10.66 -36.50
C VAL A 47 23.26 9.38 -37.08
N GLU A 48 23.97 8.65 -37.93
CA GLU A 48 23.54 7.36 -38.46
C GLU A 48 23.46 6.29 -37.37
N ARG A 49 24.45 6.25 -36.46
CA ARG A 49 24.53 5.27 -35.36
C ARG A 49 23.46 5.48 -34.29
N HIS A 50 23.21 6.73 -33.89
CA HIS A 50 22.31 7.06 -32.78
C HIS A 50 20.94 7.59 -33.22
N GLY A 51 20.81 7.96 -34.49
CA GLY A 51 19.64 8.58 -35.06
C GLY A 51 18.36 7.77 -34.89
N PRO A 52 18.32 6.44 -35.18
CA PRO A 52 17.11 5.65 -35.00
C PRO A 52 16.54 5.72 -33.57
N MET A 53 17.41 5.68 -32.55
CA MET A 53 17.01 5.77 -31.14
C MET A 53 16.54 7.18 -30.76
N VAL A 54 17.23 8.22 -31.22
CA VAL A 54 16.83 9.62 -31.01
C VAL A 54 15.48 9.90 -31.67
N LEU A 55 15.27 9.40 -32.89
CA LEU A 55 14.04 9.55 -33.65
C LEU A 55 12.87 8.83 -32.98
N ASP A 56 13.04 7.58 -32.56
CA ASP A 56 12.03 6.82 -31.83
C ASP A 56 11.65 7.51 -30.52
N THR A 57 12.64 8.06 -29.81
CA THR A 57 12.42 8.83 -28.57
C THR A 57 11.61 10.11 -28.81
N CYS A 58 11.87 10.82 -29.92
CA CYS A 58 11.12 12.04 -30.27
C CYS A 58 9.69 11.70 -30.70
N GLN A 59 9.50 10.67 -31.53
CA GLN A 59 8.19 10.20 -32.00
C GLN A 59 7.33 9.61 -30.87
N ALA A 60 7.94 9.08 -29.81
CA ALA A 60 7.22 8.62 -28.63
C ALA A 60 6.55 9.77 -27.84
N VAL A 61 6.95 11.02 -28.05
CA VAL A 61 6.39 12.19 -27.35
C VAL A 61 5.65 13.12 -28.31
N LEU A 62 6.10 13.24 -29.56
CA LEU A 62 5.59 14.16 -30.55
C LEU A 62 4.80 13.41 -31.64
N LYS A 63 3.53 13.79 -31.80
CA LYS A 63 2.63 13.21 -32.81
C LYS A 63 2.76 13.86 -34.19
N ASP A 64 3.33 15.06 -34.26
CA ASP A 64 3.55 15.79 -35.50
C ASP A 64 4.95 15.47 -36.06
N ARG A 65 5.02 15.15 -37.35
CA ARG A 65 6.26 14.74 -38.02
C ARG A 65 7.30 15.87 -38.09
N HIS A 66 6.87 17.11 -38.27
CA HIS A 66 7.76 18.27 -38.35
C HIS A 66 8.28 18.65 -36.96
N ASP A 67 7.43 18.60 -35.92
CA ASP A 67 7.90 18.80 -34.54
C ASP A 67 8.92 17.70 -34.14
N ALA A 68 8.71 16.45 -34.57
CA ALA A 68 9.64 15.35 -34.31
C ALA A 68 10.98 15.51 -35.05
N GLU A 69 10.97 16.04 -36.28
CA GLU A 69 12.17 16.37 -37.05
C GLU A 69 12.96 17.52 -36.39
N ASP A 70 12.27 18.57 -35.93
CA ASP A 70 12.89 19.68 -35.21
C ASP A 70 13.51 19.24 -33.89
N ALA A 71 12.83 18.39 -33.14
CA ALA A 71 13.34 17.81 -31.89
C ALA A 71 14.55 16.89 -32.13
N PHE A 72 14.51 16.09 -33.20
CA PHE A 72 15.62 15.25 -33.64
C PHE A 72 16.87 16.09 -33.94
N GLN A 73 16.73 17.13 -34.77
CA GLN A 73 17.82 18.03 -35.12
C GLN A 73 18.34 18.79 -33.89
N ALA A 74 17.45 19.30 -33.04
CA ALA A 74 17.82 20.03 -31.82
C ALA A 74 18.62 19.17 -30.82
N ALA A 75 18.32 17.86 -30.70
CA ALA A 75 19.08 16.96 -29.83
C ALA A 75 20.56 16.85 -30.26
N PHE A 76 20.83 16.70 -31.56
CA PHE A 76 22.19 16.66 -32.10
C PHE A 76 22.87 18.03 -32.11
N LEU A 77 22.14 19.14 -32.29
CA LEU A 77 22.70 20.49 -32.14
C LEU A 77 23.12 20.80 -30.68
N ILE A 78 22.36 20.28 -29.70
CA ILE A 78 22.75 20.36 -28.28
C ILE A 78 24.00 19.51 -28.02
N LEU A 79 24.16 18.35 -28.67
CA LEU A 79 25.39 17.56 -28.61
C LEU A 79 26.60 18.39 -28.99
N VAL A 80 26.58 19.09 -30.12
CA VAL A 80 27.68 19.96 -30.56
C VAL A 80 28.03 21.02 -29.52
N ARG A 81 27.01 21.65 -28.91
CA ARG A 81 27.21 22.73 -27.93
C ARG A 81 27.61 22.26 -26.53
N LYS A 82 27.31 21.00 -26.19
CA LYS A 82 27.46 20.45 -24.83
C LYS A 82 28.34 19.21 -24.78
N ALA A 83 29.05 18.89 -25.85
CA ALA A 83 29.95 17.75 -25.91
C ALA A 83 30.95 17.73 -24.74
N GLY A 84 31.54 18.88 -24.39
CA GLY A 84 32.45 19.01 -23.23
C GLY A 84 31.80 18.86 -21.85
N SER A 85 30.48 18.67 -21.78
CA SER A 85 29.75 18.40 -20.52
C SER A 85 29.40 16.92 -20.32
N ILE A 86 29.76 16.06 -21.28
CA ILE A 86 29.63 14.61 -21.16
C ILE A 86 30.74 14.13 -20.20
N ARG A 87 30.36 13.56 -19.05
CA ARG A 87 31.30 13.13 -18.00
C ARG A 87 32.08 11.88 -18.45
N ALA A 88 33.32 11.75 -17.99
CA ALA A 88 34.13 10.54 -18.23
C ALA A 88 33.43 9.30 -17.64
N GLY A 89 32.92 8.42 -18.50
CA GLY A 89 32.17 7.21 -18.11
C GLY A 89 30.69 7.18 -18.51
N ASP A 90 30.12 8.30 -18.98
CA ASP A 90 28.77 8.31 -19.57
C ASP A 90 28.81 7.81 -21.03
N SER A 91 27.91 6.90 -21.41
CA SER A 91 27.76 6.51 -22.82
C SER A 91 27.06 7.60 -23.63
N LEU A 92 27.56 7.90 -24.84
CA LEU A 92 27.00 8.94 -25.70
C LEU A 92 25.52 8.68 -26.02
N GLY A 93 25.19 7.43 -26.33
CA GLY A 93 23.81 7.06 -26.62
C GLY A 93 22.88 7.18 -25.40
N GLY A 94 23.38 6.90 -24.18
CA GLY A 94 22.66 7.16 -22.94
C GLY A 94 22.40 8.64 -22.67
N TRP A 95 23.37 9.48 -23.03
CA TRP A 95 23.26 10.94 -22.96
C TRP A 95 22.28 11.48 -24.01
N LEU A 96 22.37 11.02 -25.26
CA LEU A 96 21.49 11.42 -26.36
C LEU A 96 20.03 11.06 -26.11
N HIS A 97 19.75 9.87 -25.55
CA HIS A 97 18.38 9.49 -25.14
C HIS A 97 17.78 10.51 -24.15
N ARG A 98 18.54 10.90 -23.11
CA ARG A 98 18.08 11.88 -22.10
C ARG A 98 17.84 13.26 -22.72
N VAL A 99 18.72 13.69 -23.62
CA VAL A 99 18.60 14.99 -24.31
C VAL A 99 17.41 14.96 -25.27
N ALA A 100 17.28 13.94 -26.11
CA ALA A 100 16.17 13.77 -27.05
C ALA A 100 14.82 13.81 -26.34
N ARG A 101 14.67 13.09 -25.21
CA ARG A 101 13.42 13.11 -24.43
C ARG A 101 13.12 14.48 -23.84
N ARG A 102 14.13 15.19 -23.32
CA ARG A 102 13.95 16.54 -22.78
C ARG A 102 13.55 17.54 -23.88
N VAL A 103 14.19 17.45 -25.04
CA VAL A 103 13.89 18.27 -26.23
C VAL A 103 12.46 18.00 -26.70
N ALA A 104 12.05 16.73 -26.77
CA ALA A 104 10.71 16.35 -27.21
C ALA A 104 9.60 16.80 -26.23
N ILE A 105 9.86 16.76 -24.91
CA ILE A 105 8.93 17.29 -23.90
C ILE A 105 8.78 18.80 -24.04
N GLU A 106 9.87 19.54 -24.24
CA GLU A 106 9.81 21.00 -24.42
C GLU A 106 9.08 21.37 -25.72
N ALA A 107 9.38 20.67 -26.83
CA ALA A 107 8.69 20.84 -28.10
C ALA A 107 7.19 20.58 -27.98
N ASN A 108 6.78 19.53 -27.24
CA ASN A 108 5.37 19.23 -26.99
C ASN A 108 4.70 20.32 -26.15
N ALA A 109 5.39 20.85 -25.13
CA ALA A 109 4.89 21.97 -24.33
C ALA A 109 4.76 23.25 -25.16
N GLU A 110 5.68 23.52 -26.08
CA GLU A 110 5.62 24.64 -27.02
C GLU A 110 4.50 24.48 -28.06
N ALA A 111 4.33 23.28 -28.63
CA ALA A 111 3.21 22.94 -29.51
C ALA A 111 1.85 23.07 -28.80
N ALA A 112 1.72 22.62 -27.54
CA ALA A 112 0.52 22.79 -26.74
C ALA A 112 0.21 24.27 -26.46
N ARG A 113 1.25 25.09 -26.22
CA ARG A 113 1.12 26.56 -26.07
C ARG A 113 0.69 27.23 -27.39
N ARG A 114 1.25 26.82 -28.54
CA ARG A 114 0.81 27.26 -29.88
C ARG A 114 -0.66 26.93 -30.12
N ARG A 115 -1.08 25.69 -29.92
CA ARG A 115 -2.48 25.23 -30.06
C ARG A 115 -3.44 25.96 -29.13
N THR A 116 -3.02 26.26 -27.91
CA THR A 116 -3.85 27.03 -26.96
C THR A 116 -4.01 28.49 -27.38
N LYS A 117 -2.99 29.07 -28.04
CA LYS A 117 -3.00 30.43 -28.60
C LYS A 117 -3.82 30.50 -29.90
N GLU A 118 -3.73 29.47 -30.75
CA GLU A 118 -4.52 29.32 -31.98
C GLU A 118 -6.00 29.01 -31.70
N ARG A 119 -6.31 28.21 -30.67
CA ARG A 119 -7.69 27.94 -30.20
C ARG A 119 -8.39 29.16 -29.61
N LYS A 120 -7.62 30.19 -29.18
CA LYS A 120 -8.17 31.50 -28.81
C LYS A 120 -8.48 32.40 -30.03
N ALA A 121 -8.15 31.96 -31.26
CA ALA A 121 -8.28 32.75 -32.48
C ALA A 121 -9.14 32.11 -33.60
N GLY A 122 -9.72 30.92 -33.43
CA GLY A 122 -10.65 30.36 -34.42
C GLY A 122 -11.24 29.01 -34.00
N ALA A 123 -12.54 28.81 -34.25
CA ALA A 123 -13.29 27.60 -33.89
C ALA A 123 -13.54 26.68 -35.09
N ILE A 124 -13.56 25.36 -34.81
CA ILE A 124 -13.99 24.19 -35.61
C ILE A 124 -12.92 23.73 -36.64
N ALA A 125 -12.46 22.46 -36.71
CA ALA A 125 -13.23 21.24 -36.95
C ALA A 125 -12.59 19.92 -36.43
N ALA A 126 -13.42 18.87 -36.43
CA ALA A 126 -13.15 17.49 -35.99
C ALA A 126 -12.60 16.57 -37.11
N ALA A 127 -11.93 15.47 -36.74
CA ALA A 127 -11.87 14.23 -37.56
C ALA A 127 -11.40 12.98 -36.77
N THR A 128 -12.30 11.99 -36.74
CA THR A 128 -12.14 10.52 -36.89
C THR A 128 -10.87 9.78 -36.42
N ALA A 129 -11.07 8.79 -35.54
CA ALA A 129 -10.11 7.73 -35.24
C ALA A 129 -10.34 6.50 -36.14
N SER A 130 -9.25 5.92 -36.64
CA SER A 130 -9.17 4.67 -37.44
C SER A 130 -8.50 3.55 -36.62
N PRO A 131 -8.72 2.25 -36.91
CA PRO A 131 -8.25 1.12 -36.10
C PRO A 131 -6.75 0.79 -36.29
N ALA A 132 -5.87 1.74 -35.98
CA ALA A 132 -4.42 1.54 -35.77
C ALA A 132 -4.00 1.84 -34.30
N ALA A 133 -4.97 2.14 -33.44
CA ALA A 133 -4.79 2.76 -32.13
C ALA A 133 -4.11 1.90 -31.04
N ALA A 134 -3.84 0.61 -31.27
CA ALA A 134 -3.22 -0.26 -30.26
C ALA A 134 -1.68 -0.08 -30.17
N TRP A 135 -1.02 0.38 -31.25
CA TRP A 135 0.45 0.57 -31.27
C TRP A 135 0.89 1.98 -30.86
N ASP A 136 0.06 3.00 -31.09
CA ASP A 136 0.37 4.40 -30.78
C ASP A 136 0.39 4.72 -29.27
N ASP A 137 -0.31 3.94 -28.45
CA ASP A 137 -0.32 4.08 -26.98
C ASP A 137 0.82 3.30 -26.28
N LEU A 138 1.48 2.37 -27.00
CA LEU A 138 2.51 1.49 -26.42
C LEU A 138 3.89 2.18 -26.33
N ARG A 139 4.30 2.91 -27.37
CA ARG A 139 5.63 3.57 -27.45
C ARG A 139 5.82 4.66 -26.37
N PRO A 140 4.87 5.59 -26.13
CA PRO A 140 5.01 6.60 -25.07
C PRO A 140 5.04 5.97 -23.68
N ALA A 141 4.28 4.89 -23.47
CA ALA A 141 4.23 4.16 -22.22
C ALA A 141 5.56 3.44 -21.93
N LEU A 142 6.19 2.83 -22.94
CA LEU A 142 7.49 2.17 -22.82
C LEU A 142 8.59 3.15 -22.41
N HIS A 143 8.77 4.25 -23.16
CA HIS A 143 9.79 5.26 -22.86
C HIS A 143 9.59 5.91 -21.49
N THR A 144 8.35 6.10 -21.06
CA THR A 144 8.02 6.58 -19.70
C THR A 144 8.48 5.61 -18.61
N GLU A 145 8.34 4.29 -18.83
CA GLU A 145 8.74 3.29 -17.84
C GLU A 145 10.25 3.02 -17.84
N VAL A 146 10.92 3.14 -18.99
CA VAL A 146 12.39 3.10 -19.10
C VAL A 146 13.03 4.24 -18.31
N ASP A 147 12.47 5.43 -18.36
CA ASP A 147 12.94 6.61 -17.60
C ASP A 147 12.80 6.46 -16.09
N ARG A 148 11.82 5.67 -15.64
CA ARG A 148 11.59 5.39 -14.22
C ARG A 148 12.53 4.30 -13.68
N LEU A 149 13.41 3.75 -14.51
CA LEU A 149 14.42 2.79 -14.05
C LEU A 149 15.61 3.54 -13.44
N PRO A 150 16.15 3.05 -12.31
CA PRO A 150 17.46 3.49 -11.83
C PRO A 150 18.51 3.39 -12.94
N GLU A 151 19.46 4.32 -12.97
CA GLU A 151 20.46 4.45 -14.05
C GLU A 151 21.18 3.14 -14.37
N LYS A 152 21.54 2.37 -13.33
CA LYS A 152 22.18 1.06 -13.46
C LYS A 152 21.35 0.01 -14.23
N TYR A 153 20.04 0.17 -14.32
CA TYR A 153 19.13 -0.73 -15.05
C TYR A 153 18.63 -0.11 -16.36
N ARG A 154 18.48 1.22 -16.40
CA ARG A 154 18.12 1.96 -17.60
C ARG A 154 19.19 1.82 -18.69
N MET A 155 20.47 1.87 -18.31
CA MET A 155 21.54 1.97 -19.30
C MET A 155 21.71 0.71 -20.18
N PRO A 156 21.67 -0.53 -19.64
CA PRO A 156 21.65 -1.73 -20.48
C PRO A 156 20.46 -1.80 -21.43
N ILE A 157 19.27 -1.33 -21.02
CA ILE A 157 18.09 -1.30 -21.90
C ILE A 157 18.31 -0.30 -23.05
N VAL A 158 18.84 0.89 -22.75
CA VAL A 158 19.09 1.91 -23.77
C VAL A 158 20.16 1.43 -24.77
N LEU A 159 21.25 0.82 -24.31
CA LEU A 159 22.31 0.34 -25.20
C LEU A 159 21.91 -0.92 -25.98
N CYS A 160 21.39 -1.95 -25.31
CA CYS A 160 21.09 -3.22 -25.97
C CYS A 160 19.73 -3.23 -26.69
N ASP A 161 18.69 -2.69 -26.06
CA ASP A 161 17.31 -2.86 -26.56
C ASP A 161 16.87 -1.66 -27.43
N LEU A 162 17.41 -0.46 -27.22
CA LEU A 162 17.07 0.73 -28.03
C LEU A 162 18.13 1.09 -29.08
N GLN A 163 19.41 0.87 -28.81
CA GLN A 163 20.50 1.10 -29.78
C GLN A 163 20.97 -0.18 -30.49
N GLY A 164 20.58 -1.36 -30.00
CA GLY A 164 20.89 -2.64 -30.63
C GLY A 164 22.32 -3.12 -30.44
N LEU A 165 23.06 -2.59 -29.45
CA LEU A 165 24.40 -3.06 -29.12
C LEU A 165 24.34 -4.48 -28.53
N THR A 166 25.34 -5.28 -28.87
CA THR A 166 25.56 -6.58 -28.21
C THR A 166 25.92 -6.39 -26.74
N ARG A 167 25.77 -7.45 -25.93
CA ARG A 167 26.04 -7.39 -24.48
C ARG A 167 27.51 -7.07 -24.20
N ASP A 168 28.41 -7.52 -25.07
CA ASP A 168 29.86 -7.29 -24.97
C ASP A 168 30.22 -5.85 -25.30
N GLU A 169 29.60 -5.27 -26.33
CA GLU A 169 29.76 -3.86 -26.68
C GLU A 169 29.21 -2.95 -25.58
N ALA A 170 28.04 -3.28 -25.02
CA ALA A 170 27.46 -2.55 -23.90
C ALA A 170 28.31 -2.68 -22.62
N ALA A 171 28.88 -3.85 -22.35
CA ALA A 171 29.80 -4.08 -21.23
C ALA A 171 31.06 -3.22 -21.35
N SER A 172 31.64 -3.17 -22.56
CA SER A 172 32.81 -2.34 -22.89
C SER A 172 32.51 -0.84 -22.72
N GLN A 173 31.35 -0.37 -23.20
CA GLN A 173 30.95 1.04 -23.06
C GLN A 173 30.65 1.44 -21.61
N LEU A 174 30.09 0.54 -20.80
CA LEU A 174 29.74 0.81 -19.41
C LEU A 174 30.86 0.52 -18.42
N ARG A 175 31.99 -0.02 -18.88
CA ARG A 175 33.07 -0.55 -18.05
C ARG A 175 32.56 -1.58 -17.03
N TRP A 176 31.61 -2.42 -17.45
CA TRP A 176 31.05 -3.51 -16.66
C TRP A 176 31.49 -4.86 -17.23
N THR A 177 31.34 -5.93 -16.44
CA THR A 177 31.48 -7.29 -16.97
C THR A 177 30.23 -7.68 -17.77
N GLU A 178 30.36 -8.52 -18.80
CA GLU A 178 29.23 -9.02 -19.59
C GLU A 178 28.16 -9.68 -18.69
N GLY A 179 28.59 -10.44 -17.67
CA GLY A 179 27.70 -11.03 -16.67
C GLY A 179 26.88 -10.00 -15.89
N MET A 180 27.45 -8.82 -15.61
CA MET A 180 26.75 -7.73 -14.95
C MET A 180 25.73 -7.05 -15.88
N VAL A 181 26.07 -6.88 -17.17
CA VAL A 181 25.11 -6.40 -18.18
C VAL A 181 23.96 -7.39 -18.33
N ARG A 182 24.23 -8.70 -18.43
CA ARG A 182 23.22 -9.76 -18.53
C ARG A 182 22.26 -9.75 -17.35
N SER A 183 22.78 -9.70 -16.13
CA SER A 183 21.98 -9.68 -14.90
C SER A 183 21.12 -8.41 -14.80
N ARG A 184 21.71 -7.23 -15.07
CA ARG A 184 21.00 -5.95 -15.00
C ARG A 184 19.95 -5.78 -16.10
N LEU A 185 20.22 -6.28 -17.31
CA LEU A 185 19.27 -6.30 -18.42
C LEU A 185 18.07 -7.20 -18.11
N ALA A 186 18.32 -8.41 -17.57
CA ALA A 186 17.25 -9.32 -17.15
C ALA A 186 16.36 -8.69 -16.05
N LYS A 187 16.96 -8.05 -15.04
CA LYS A 187 16.22 -7.34 -13.99
C LYS A 187 15.45 -6.15 -14.54
N ALA A 188 16.05 -5.35 -15.43
CA ALA A 188 15.41 -4.21 -16.07
C ALA A 188 14.17 -4.62 -16.89
N ARG A 189 14.26 -5.69 -17.68
CA ARG A 189 13.13 -6.23 -18.46
C ARG A 189 12.01 -6.77 -17.57
N ARG A 190 12.33 -7.42 -16.44
CA ARG A 190 11.33 -7.84 -15.44
C ARG A 190 10.60 -6.64 -14.84
N LEU A 191 11.31 -5.58 -14.49
CA LEU A 191 10.73 -4.34 -13.97
C LEU A 191 9.82 -3.65 -15.00
N LEU A 192 10.25 -3.55 -16.26
CA LEU A 192 9.45 -2.99 -17.34
C LEU A 192 8.20 -3.81 -17.60
N ARG A 193 8.31 -5.15 -17.66
CA ARG A 193 7.17 -6.06 -17.81
C ARG A 193 6.12 -5.83 -16.72
N SER A 194 6.53 -5.87 -15.45
CA SER A 194 5.63 -5.60 -14.31
C SER A 194 4.95 -4.23 -14.39
N ARG A 195 5.66 -3.20 -14.87
CA ARG A 195 5.14 -1.82 -14.97
C ARG A 195 4.18 -1.64 -16.15
N LEU A 196 4.45 -2.28 -17.29
CA LEU A 196 3.60 -2.24 -18.48
C LEU A 196 2.33 -3.09 -18.30
N THR A 197 2.43 -4.27 -17.67
CA THR A 197 1.27 -5.11 -17.36
C THR A 197 0.29 -4.41 -16.42
N ARG A 198 0.77 -3.66 -15.42
CA ARG A 198 -0.08 -2.81 -14.56
C ARG A 198 -0.81 -1.68 -15.28
N ARG A 199 -0.44 -1.37 -16.53
CA ARG A 199 -1.15 -0.39 -17.38
C ARG A 199 -2.16 -1.03 -18.33
N GLY A 200 -2.44 -2.33 -18.19
CA GLY A 200 -3.34 -3.04 -19.10
C GLY A 200 -2.72 -3.38 -20.46
N LEU A 201 -1.40 -3.21 -20.61
CA LEU A 201 -0.69 -3.62 -21.82
C LEU A 201 -0.26 -5.09 -21.64
N ALA A 202 -1.00 -6.03 -22.27
CA ALA A 202 -0.74 -7.47 -22.18
C ALA A 202 0.62 -7.85 -22.81
N PRO A 203 1.36 -8.83 -22.26
CA PRO A 203 2.72 -9.15 -22.70
C PRO A 203 2.80 -10.11 -23.91
N ALA A 204 1.72 -10.30 -24.67
CA ALA A 204 1.75 -11.12 -25.88
C ALA A 204 2.08 -10.22 -27.09
N THR A 205 3.30 -10.35 -27.61
CA THR A 205 3.89 -9.66 -28.79
C THR A 205 4.53 -8.27 -28.59
N VAL A 206 5.23 -8.03 -27.48
CA VAL A 206 6.45 -7.19 -27.57
C VAL A 206 7.62 -8.15 -27.75
N LEU A 207 7.87 -8.54 -28.99
CA LEU A 207 9.17 -9.06 -29.37
C LEU A 207 10.20 -7.98 -29.01
N PHE A 208 10.90 -8.13 -27.88
CA PHE A 208 12.17 -7.43 -27.61
C PHE A 208 13.29 -7.99 -28.52
N GLY A 209 12.92 -8.33 -29.76
CA GLY A 209 13.78 -8.74 -30.85
C GLY A 209 13.40 -7.86 -32.04
N GLY A 210 14.21 -6.83 -32.26
CA GLY A 210 14.16 -5.96 -33.43
C GLY A 210 12.86 -5.18 -33.62
N SER A 211 12.74 -4.02 -32.97
CA SER A 211 11.95 -2.94 -33.58
C SER A 211 12.43 -2.80 -35.02
N ALA A 212 11.52 -2.94 -36.00
CA ALA A 212 11.82 -2.64 -37.39
C ALA A 212 12.43 -1.23 -37.42
N ARG A 213 13.74 -1.16 -37.69
CA ARG A 213 14.51 0.08 -37.72
C ARG A 213 13.83 1.00 -38.72
N GLY A 214 13.18 2.06 -38.24
CA GLY A 214 12.91 3.20 -39.10
C GLY A 214 14.29 3.78 -39.43
N ALA A 215 14.82 3.48 -40.61
CA ALA A 215 16.03 4.14 -41.08
C ALA A 215 15.76 5.65 -41.08
N VAL A 216 16.64 6.42 -40.44
CA VAL A 216 16.58 7.87 -40.54
C VAL A 216 16.76 8.21 -42.02
N PRO A 217 15.85 8.98 -42.66
CA PRO A 217 16.03 9.37 -44.05
C PRO A 217 17.39 10.03 -44.27
N GLU A 218 18.10 9.69 -45.35
CA GLU A 218 19.43 10.25 -45.63
C GLU A 218 19.40 11.78 -45.65
N THR A 219 18.29 12.37 -46.09
CA THR A 219 18.05 13.81 -46.07
C THR A 219 18.11 14.42 -44.67
N TRP A 220 17.67 13.70 -43.63
CA TRP A 220 17.74 14.16 -42.23
C TRP A 220 19.15 14.05 -41.68
N VAL A 221 19.90 13.01 -42.06
CA VAL A 221 21.32 12.87 -41.71
C VAL A 221 22.10 14.03 -42.32
N THR A 222 21.95 14.27 -43.63
CA THR A 222 22.63 15.37 -44.32
C THR A 222 22.24 16.75 -43.76
N ALA A 223 20.95 17.00 -43.53
CA ALA A 223 20.48 18.28 -42.98
C ALA A 223 20.99 18.52 -41.55
N THR A 224 20.98 17.49 -40.69
CA THR A 224 21.46 17.59 -39.30
C THR A 224 22.97 17.80 -39.25
N THR A 225 23.73 17.12 -40.10
CA THR A 225 25.19 17.29 -40.21
C THR A 225 25.54 18.69 -40.71
N GLN A 226 24.88 19.20 -41.74
CA GLN A 226 25.09 20.56 -42.22
C GLN A 226 24.71 21.62 -41.18
N ALA A 227 23.60 21.42 -40.46
CA ALA A 227 23.18 22.30 -39.37
C ALA A 227 24.19 22.28 -38.20
N ALA A 228 24.74 21.12 -37.88
CA ALA A 228 25.78 20.95 -36.85
C ALA A 228 27.09 21.64 -37.24
N SER A 229 27.57 21.47 -38.48
CA SER A 229 28.75 22.17 -39.01
C SER A 229 28.57 23.68 -39.02
N THR A 230 27.39 24.16 -39.41
CA THR A 230 27.04 25.59 -39.40
C THR A 230 26.99 26.13 -37.97
N ALA A 231 26.36 25.40 -37.03
CA ALA A 231 26.29 25.78 -35.62
C ALA A 231 27.66 25.81 -34.94
N ALA A 232 28.60 24.98 -35.39
CA ALA A 232 29.97 24.90 -34.90
C ALA A 232 30.89 26.02 -35.43
N THR A 233 30.48 26.74 -36.49
CA THR A 233 31.28 27.79 -37.15
C THR A 233 30.67 29.19 -37.00
N ASN A 234 29.35 29.33 -37.27
CA ASN A 234 28.66 30.62 -37.38
C ASN A 234 27.56 30.83 -36.31
N GLY A 235 27.42 29.91 -35.35
CA GLY A 235 26.35 29.93 -34.34
C GLY A 235 25.01 29.40 -34.87
N LEU A 236 23.99 29.33 -34.01
CA LEU A 236 22.66 28.84 -34.40
C LEU A 236 21.94 29.92 -35.22
N GLY A 237 21.55 29.62 -36.45
CA GLY A 237 20.68 30.48 -37.27
C GLY A 237 19.24 30.57 -36.74
N THR A 238 18.32 31.22 -37.46
CA THR A 238 16.92 31.46 -37.04
C THR A 238 15.95 30.35 -37.46
N THR A 239 16.32 29.08 -37.29
CA THR A 239 15.44 27.93 -37.57
C THR A 239 14.59 27.53 -36.36
N SER A 240 13.49 26.81 -36.58
CA SER A 240 12.64 26.27 -35.50
C SER A 240 13.43 25.37 -34.54
N ALA A 241 14.29 24.49 -35.06
CA ALA A 241 15.22 23.69 -34.25
C ALA A 241 16.15 24.58 -33.39
N ALA A 242 16.66 25.70 -33.91
CA ALA A 242 17.51 26.62 -33.14
C ALA A 242 16.75 27.34 -32.00
N THR A 243 15.48 27.70 -32.21
CA THR A 243 14.64 28.25 -31.15
C THR A 243 14.41 27.25 -30.01
N LEU A 244 14.20 25.98 -30.37
CA LEU A 244 14.05 24.89 -29.41
C LEU A 244 15.37 24.61 -28.64
N VAL A 245 16.52 24.65 -29.33
CA VAL A 245 17.85 24.54 -28.68
C VAL A 245 18.06 25.68 -27.68
N ALA A 246 17.69 26.92 -28.01
CA ALA A 246 17.81 28.05 -27.10
C ALA A 246 16.91 27.91 -25.86
N ALA A 247 15.66 27.46 -26.04
CA ALA A 247 14.72 27.20 -24.95
C ALA A 247 15.26 26.14 -23.97
N VAL A 248 15.76 25.01 -24.50
CA VAL A 248 16.32 23.92 -23.70
C VAL A 248 17.61 24.34 -22.98
N LEU A 249 18.51 25.07 -23.64
CA LEU A 249 19.74 25.57 -23.03
C LEU A 249 19.49 26.61 -21.93
N LYS A 250 18.47 27.47 -22.10
CA LYS A 250 18.04 28.44 -21.06
C LYS A 250 17.46 27.74 -19.84
N ALA A 251 16.64 26.71 -20.04
CA ALA A 251 16.17 25.86 -18.95
C ALA A 251 17.34 25.17 -18.21
N MET A 252 18.39 24.76 -18.94
CA MET A 252 19.59 24.15 -18.36
C MET A 252 20.52 25.13 -17.62
N SER A 253 20.61 26.41 -18.03
CA SER A 253 21.50 27.40 -17.41
C SER A 253 20.94 28.02 -16.13
N LEU A 254 19.62 28.22 -16.04
CA LEU A 254 18.93 28.69 -14.82
C LEU A 254 19.15 27.74 -13.62
N THR A 255 19.45 26.47 -13.91
CA THR A 255 19.77 25.46 -12.89
C THR A 255 21.20 25.58 -12.36
N LYS A 256 22.16 26.08 -13.17
CA LYS A 256 23.57 26.28 -12.77
C LYS A 256 23.81 27.59 -12.03
N LEU A 257 23.10 28.67 -12.39
CA LEU A 257 23.26 29.99 -11.75
C LEU A 257 22.81 29.96 -10.27
N LYS A 258 21.78 29.16 -9.96
CA LYS A 258 21.33 28.91 -8.57
C LYS A 258 22.37 28.18 -7.72
N MET A 259 23.23 27.35 -8.33
CA MET A 259 24.27 26.59 -7.62
C MET A 259 25.51 27.43 -7.30
N VAL A 260 25.96 28.31 -8.21
CA VAL A 260 27.18 29.13 -8.01
C VAL A 260 26.98 30.22 -6.95
N ALA A 261 25.77 30.80 -6.87
CA ALA A 261 25.43 31.78 -5.84
C ALA A 261 25.49 31.16 -4.42
N ALA A 262 25.16 29.87 -4.27
CA ALA A 262 25.24 29.16 -3.01
C ALA A 262 26.70 28.87 -2.59
N THR A 263 27.62 28.67 -3.54
CA THR A 263 29.03 28.35 -3.26
C THR A 263 29.86 29.58 -2.87
N ALA A 264 29.54 30.76 -3.41
CA ALA A 264 30.24 32.00 -3.06
C ALA A 264 29.96 32.40 -1.60
N LEU A 265 28.75 32.16 -1.10
CA LEU A 265 28.33 32.45 0.27
C LEU A 265 29.00 31.52 1.31
N THR A 266 29.26 30.26 0.96
CA THR A 266 29.96 29.30 1.84
C THR A 266 31.46 29.58 1.96
N ILE A 267 32.13 30.05 0.90
CA ILE A 267 33.56 30.37 0.94
C ILE A 267 33.85 31.58 1.86
N THR A 268 32.95 32.58 1.90
CA THR A 268 33.09 33.71 2.82
C THR A 268 32.85 33.30 4.28
N ALA A 269 31.95 32.35 4.52
CA ALA A 269 31.69 31.80 5.85
C ALA A 269 32.84 30.91 6.37
N LEU A 270 33.51 30.16 5.49
CA LEU A 270 34.65 29.30 5.83
C LEU A 270 35.91 30.10 6.17
N ALA A 271 36.15 31.24 5.51
CA ALA A 271 37.27 32.13 5.83
C ALA A 271 37.14 32.78 7.22
N ALA A 272 35.91 33.05 7.68
CA ALA A 272 35.65 33.51 9.04
C ALA A 272 35.84 32.40 10.09
N TYR A 273 35.64 31.13 9.72
CA TYR A 273 35.78 29.98 10.61
C TYR A 273 37.25 29.53 10.79
N GLY A 274 38.08 29.69 9.74
CA GLY A 274 39.51 29.32 9.77
C GLY A 274 40.38 30.11 10.76
N ALA A 275 39.96 31.30 11.18
CA ALA A 275 40.69 32.12 12.16
C ALA A 275 40.46 31.68 13.63
N ILE A 276 39.46 30.82 13.88
CA ILE A 276 39.08 30.40 15.24
C ILE A 276 39.64 29.01 15.59
N ALA A 277 39.99 28.18 14.60
CA ALA A 277 40.33 26.77 14.80
C ALA A 277 41.84 26.43 14.94
N ILE A 278 42.74 27.41 14.99
CA ILE A 278 44.19 27.18 15.27
C ILE A 278 44.47 27.38 16.77
N ARG A 279 43.74 26.65 17.62
CA ARG A 279 44.12 26.42 19.01
C ARG A 279 43.61 25.03 19.41
N ASP A 280 44.56 24.20 19.83
CA ASP A 280 44.40 22.84 20.33
C ASP A 280 44.28 21.72 19.30
N ASN A 281 45.45 21.49 18.68
CA ASN A 281 45.88 20.21 18.15
C ASN A 281 46.55 19.38 19.27
N ARG A 282 46.65 18.06 19.04
CA ARG A 282 47.46 16.98 19.67
C ARG A 282 46.70 16.04 20.62
N ASP A 283 46.70 14.72 20.45
CA ASP A 283 47.59 13.84 19.67
C ASP A 283 46.90 12.57 19.16
N GLU A 284 47.51 12.06 18.10
CA GLU A 284 47.18 10.90 17.26
C GLU A 284 47.49 9.52 17.90
N SER A 285 46.62 8.56 17.54
CA SER A 285 46.94 7.23 17.01
C SER A 285 47.70 6.18 17.84
N SER A 286 47.05 5.01 18.00
CA SER A 286 47.55 3.78 17.34
C SER A 286 46.48 2.69 17.25
N VAL A 287 46.44 2.08 16.06
CA VAL A 287 45.66 0.89 15.68
C VAL A 287 46.50 -0.34 15.97
N GLN A 288 45.89 -1.43 16.48
CA GLN A 288 46.42 -2.77 16.25
C GLN A 288 45.31 -3.80 15.99
N LYS A 289 45.60 -4.64 15.01
CA LYS A 289 44.73 -5.61 14.32
C LYS A 289 44.96 -7.01 14.88
N ASN A 290 43.98 -7.87 14.62
CA ASN A 290 44.02 -9.34 14.53
C ASN A 290 43.75 -10.22 15.78
N GLU A 291 42.72 -11.05 15.58
CA GLU A 291 42.76 -12.53 15.49
C GLU A 291 41.91 -13.35 16.48
N LYS A 292 41.27 -14.34 15.85
CA LYS A 292 40.39 -15.38 16.38
C LYS A 292 40.89 -15.98 17.69
N ASN A 293 39.96 -16.19 18.63
CA ASN A 293 40.04 -17.39 19.48
C ASN A 293 38.67 -17.91 19.87
N VAL A 294 38.43 -19.18 19.51
CA VAL A 294 37.33 -20.01 19.98
C VAL A 294 37.64 -20.39 21.43
N ARG A 295 36.80 -19.97 22.37
CA ARG A 295 36.64 -20.65 23.67
C ARG A 295 35.19 -20.57 24.12
N SER A 296 34.57 -21.73 24.30
CA SER A 296 33.46 -21.87 25.25
C SER A 296 33.97 -21.57 26.67
N PRO A 297 33.15 -20.92 27.51
CA PRO A 297 33.16 -21.27 28.92
C PRO A 297 31.75 -21.55 29.46
N ALA A 298 31.63 -22.75 30.01
CA ALA A 298 31.01 -23.13 31.27
C ALA A 298 29.69 -22.44 31.72
N SER A 299 28.71 -23.32 31.93
CA SER A 299 27.53 -23.20 32.78
C SER A 299 27.71 -22.30 34.02
N VAL A 300 26.91 -21.25 34.11
CA VAL A 300 26.60 -20.53 35.35
C VAL A 300 25.31 -21.15 35.93
N PRO A 301 25.22 -21.41 37.26
CA PRO A 301 24.03 -21.97 37.88
C PRO A 301 22.84 -21.03 37.75
N LEU A 302 21.66 -21.60 37.47
CA LEU A 302 20.37 -20.92 37.41
C LEU A 302 20.13 -20.10 38.68
N ALA A 303 20.12 -18.77 38.53
CA ALA A 303 19.27 -17.95 39.38
C ALA A 303 17.83 -18.17 38.92
N GLU A 304 16.93 -18.51 39.86
CA GLU A 304 15.50 -18.60 39.59
C GLU A 304 15.03 -17.29 38.95
N VAL A 305 14.65 -17.39 37.67
CA VAL A 305 13.83 -16.39 37.00
C VAL A 305 12.60 -16.19 37.89
N PRO A 306 12.29 -14.95 38.34
CA PRO A 306 11.05 -14.70 39.04
C PRO A 306 9.93 -15.32 38.22
N PRO A 307 8.98 -16.07 38.82
CA PRO A 307 7.91 -16.67 38.05
C PRO A 307 7.32 -15.58 37.17
N ALA A 308 7.16 -15.89 35.87
CA ALA A 308 6.37 -15.08 34.98
C ALA A 308 5.14 -14.66 35.77
N THR A 309 4.84 -13.36 35.81
CA THR A 309 3.54 -12.90 36.28
C THR A 309 2.52 -13.86 35.67
N PRO A 310 1.70 -14.54 36.47
CA PRO A 310 0.74 -15.46 35.90
C PRO A 310 -0.04 -14.69 34.84
N ARG A 311 -0.46 -15.38 33.78
CA ARG A 311 -1.56 -14.91 32.92
C ARG A 311 -2.57 -14.15 33.82
N PRO A 312 -3.28 -13.10 33.35
CA PRO A 312 -4.67 -13.04 33.76
C PRO A 312 -5.23 -14.39 33.37
N ASP A 313 -5.37 -15.25 34.38
CA ASP A 313 -5.51 -16.68 34.24
C ASP A 313 -6.41 -17.05 33.04
N GLN A 314 -5.91 -17.79 32.05
CA GLN A 314 -6.81 -18.34 31.03
C GLN A 314 -7.71 -19.42 31.65
N THR A 315 -7.37 -19.95 32.84
CA THR A 315 -8.35 -20.55 33.74
C THR A 315 -9.14 -19.44 34.45
N GLY A 316 -10.30 -19.12 33.90
CA GLY A 316 -11.14 -18.08 34.49
C GLY A 316 -12.16 -17.57 33.50
N SER A 317 -13.19 -16.96 34.04
CA SER A 317 -14.28 -16.40 33.27
C SER A 317 -14.32 -14.90 33.46
N ILE A 318 -14.65 -14.18 32.39
CA ILE A 318 -15.07 -12.80 32.49
C ILE A 318 -16.55 -12.80 32.85
N VAL A 319 -16.88 -12.15 33.95
CA VAL A 319 -18.25 -11.97 34.39
C VAL A 319 -18.81 -10.74 33.70
N PHE A 320 -19.95 -10.89 33.03
CA PHE A 320 -20.75 -9.77 32.54
C PHE A 320 -22.00 -9.68 33.40
N HIS A 321 -22.26 -8.52 33.97
CA HIS A 321 -23.47 -8.29 34.73
C HIS A 321 -23.95 -6.85 34.61
N GLY A 322 -25.21 -6.63 34.97
CA GLY A 322 -25.80 -5.32 34.78
C GLY A 322 -27.31 -5.32 34.92
N ARG A 323 -27.95 -4.30 34.36
CA ARG A 323 -29.41 -4.16 34.26
C ARG A 323 -29.84 -3.79 32.85
N VAL A 324 -30.98 -4.32 32.43
CA VAL A 324 -31.71 -3.92 31.23
C VAL A 324 -32.88 -3.04 31.64
N LEU A 325 -32.98 -1.87 31.03
CA LEU A 325 -34.05 -0.90 31.23
C LEU A 325 -34.86 -0.73 29.95
N ASP A 326 -36.15 -0.45 30.09
CA ASP A 326 -37.00 0.03 29.00
C ASP A 326 -36.66 1.51 28.64
N PRO A 327 -37.25 2.08 27.57
CA PRO A 327 -37.02 3.47 27.18
C PRO A 327 -37.34 4.48 28.29
N ASP A 328 -38.32 4.19 29.15
CA ASP A 328 -38.73 5.03 30.28
C ASP A 328 -37.80 4.88 31.51
N GLY A 329 -36.82 3.97 31.46
CA GLY A 329 -35.87 3.70 32.54
C GLY A 329 -36.38 2.70 33.58
N ARG A 330 -37.50 2.01 33.34
CA ARG A 330 -38.00 0.95 34.21
C ARG A 330 -37.26 -0.37 33.92
N PRO A 331 -37.06 -1.25 34.90
CA PRO A 331 -36.43 -2.54 34.66
C PRO A 331 -37.21 -3.41 33.67
N ARG A 332 -36.50 -4.11 32.77
CA ARG A 332 -37.10 -5.00 31.78
C ARG A 332 -36.75 -6.45 32.07
N GLU A 333 -37.75 -7.25 32.42
CA GLU A 333 -37.64 -8.71 32.57
C GLU A 333 -37.60 -9.42 31.21
N GLY A 334 -36.89 -10.55 31.15
CA GLY A 334 -36.88 -11.47 30.01
C GLY A 334 -36.16 -10.96 28.76
N ALA A 335 -35.43 -9.84 28.85
CA ALA A 335 -34.60 -9.37 27.75
C ALA A 335 -33.46 -10.38 27.53
N ARG A 336 -33.24 -10.77 26.28
CA ARG A 336 -32.19 -11.72 25.87
C ARG A 336 -30.87 -10.98 25.71
N LEU A 337 -29.81 -11.51 26.30
CA LEU A 337 -28.46 -10.94 26.25
C LEU A 337 -27.58 -11.75 25.31
N TYR A 338 -26.91 -11.05 24.39
CA TYR A 338 -25.93 -11.61 23.47
C TYR A 338 -24.57 -10.99 23.75
N LEU A 339 -23.51 -11.76 23.55
CA LEU A 339 -22.14 -11.27 23.60
C LEU A 339 -21.56 -11.31 22.19
N PHE A 340 -20.91 -10.23 21.78
CA PHE A 340 -20.26 -10.11 20.49
C PHE A 340 -18.82 -9.62 20.67
N GLN A 341 -17.88 -10.17 19.90
CA GLN A 341 -16.46 -9.76 19.88
C GLN A 341 -16.06 -9.14 18.54
N LYS A 342 -15.32 -8.04 18.56
CA LYS A 342 -14.79 -7.36 17.37
C LYS A 342 -13.54 -8.08 16.87
N GLY A 343 -13.40 -8.26 15.57
CA GLY A 343 -12.23 -8.93 14.99
C GLY A 343 -12.38 -9.18 13.49
N ARG A 344 -11.28 -9.54 12.80
CA ARG A 344 -11.24 -9.72 11.34
C ARG A 344 -10.91 -11.13 10.84
N GLU A 345 -10.69 -12.13 11.70
CA GLU A 345 -10.19 -13.44 11.24
C GLU A 345 -11.12 -14.66 11.44
N THR A 346 -10.92 -15.58 10.49
CA THR A 346 -11.50 -16.91 10.17
C THR A 346 -13.04 -17.07 10.18
N SER A 347 -13.62 -17.13 8.99
CA SER A 347 -14.94 -17.74 8.75
C SER A 347 -14.87 -19.27 8.86
N PRO A 348 -15.94 -19.95 9.31
CA PRO A 348 -17.19 -19.41 9.83
C PRO A 348 -17.12 -19.11 11.33
N ARG A 349 -17.70 -17.98 11.77
CA ARG A 349 -17.91 -17.69 13.20
C ARG A 349 -19.14 -18.44 13.71
N PRO A 350 -19.13 -18.95 14.94
CA PRO A 350 -20.37 -19.43 15.56
C PRO A 350 -21.35 -18.26 15.71
N SER A 351 -22.61 -18.51 15.37
CA SER A 351 -23.71 -17.57 15.57
C SER A 351 -23.80 -17.18 17.05
N PRO A 352 -24.00 -15.89 17.39
CA PRO A 352 -24.06 -15.46 18.78
C PRO A 352 -25.29 -16.08 19.44
N SER A 353 -25.07 -16.89 20.46
CA SER A 353 -26.11 -17.50 21.26
C SER A 353 -26.57 -16.58 22.40
N VAL A 354 -27.78 -16.82 22.89
CA VAL A 354 -28.27 -16.15 24.10
C VAL A 354 -27.41 -16.59 25.28
N ARG A 355 -26.75 -15.63 25.94
CA ARG A 355 -25.88 -15.86 27.10
C ARG A 355 -26.64 -15.79 28.43
N ALA A 356 -27.68 -14.96 28.50
CA ALA A 356 -28.56 -14.83 29.66
C ALA A 356 -29.91 -14.20 29.29
N ALA A 357 -30.84 -14.22 30.23
CA ALA A 357 -32.03 -13.38 30.25
C ALA A 357 -32.03 -12.48 31.49
N SER A 358 -32.63 -11.29 31.41
CA SER A 358 -32.79 -10.41 32.58
C SER A 358 -33.90 -10.88 33.52
N ASP A 359 -33.73 -10.68 34.82
CA ASP A 359 -34.72 -10.99 35.87
C ASP A 359 -35.83 -9.91 35.99
N ALA A 360 -36.78 -10.11 36.91
CA ALA A 360 -37.87 -9.16 37.19
C ALA A 360 -37.40 -7.75 37.60
N ALA A 361 -36.19 -7.63 38.15
CA ALA A 361 -35.54 -6.35 38.48
C ALA A 361 -34.63 -5.85 37.33
N GLY A 362 -34.76 -6.43 36.14
CA GLY A 362 -33.97 -6.15 34.95
C GLY A 362 -32.52 -6.62 35.03
N ARG A 363 -32.10 -7.30 36.09
CA ARG A 363 -30.68 -7.66 36.30
C ARG A 363 -30.30 -8.84 35.44
N PHE A 364 -29.08 -8.85 34.94
CA PHE A 364 -28.49 -10.01 34.26
C PHE A 364 -27.09 -10.30 34.81
N ARG A 365 -26.67 -11.56 34.69
CA ARG A 365 -25.31 -12.02 34.95
C ARG A 365 -25.01 -13.25 34.10
N PHE A 366 -23.86 -13.28 33.44
CA PHE A 366 -23.33 -14.48 32.79
C PHE A 366 -21.81 -14.47 32.81
N GLU A 367 -21.20 -15.64 32.61
CA GLU A 367 -19.76 -15.84 32.69
C GLU A 367 -19.27 -16.42 31.37
N VAL A 368 -18.16 -15.87 30.86
CA VAL A 368 -17.57 -16.26 29.58
C VAL A 368 -16.13 -16.68 29.81
N PRO A 369 -15.76 -17.94 29.57
CA PRO A 369 -14.38 -18.39 29.67
C PRO A 369 -13.45 -17.51 28.84
N ARG A 370 -12.30 -17.13 29.39
CA ARG A 370 -11.31 -16.31 28.66
C ARG A 370 -10.85 -16.95 27.35
N ALA A 371 -10.86 -18.28 27.28
CA ALA A 371 -10.55 -19.06 26.08
C ALA A 371 -11.54 -18.85 24.91
N GLU A 372 -12.75 -18.33 25.15
CA GLU A 372 -13.70 -18.02 24.06
C GLU A 372 -13.35 -16.75 23.29
N PHE A 373 -12.47 -15.88 23.82
CA PHE A 373 -12.09 -14.64 23.13
C PHE A 373 -10.84 -14.86 22.28
N ASN A 374 -10.93 -14.54 20.98
CA ASN A 374 -9.83 -14.69 20.02
C ASN A 374 -9.56 -13.36 19.32
N SER A 375 -8.51 -12.62 19.73
CA SER A 375 -8.04 -11.42 19.01
C SER A 375 -6.54 -11.55 18.73
N TYR A 376 -6.14 -11.10 17.54
CA TYR A 376 -4.77 -11.12 17.03
C TYR A 376 -3.97 -9.87 17.40
N PHE A 377 -4.64 -8.83 17.89
CA PHE A 377 -4.04 -7.50 18.04
C PHE A 377 -4.20 -6.92 19.45
N ASP A 378 -4.99 -7.56 20.33
CA ASP A 378 -5.37 -6.98 21.61
C ASP A 378 -4.90 -7.86 22.78
N ALA A 379 -4.14 -7.28 23.71
CA ALA A 379 -3.67 -7.94 24.93
C ALA A 379 -4.82 -8.38 25.87
N GLU A 380 -5.97 -7.72 25.80
CA GLU A 380 -7.21 -8.10 26.48
C GLU A 380 -8.35 -8.24 25.45
N PRO A 381 -8.50 -9.37 24.75
CA PRO A 381 -9.53 -9.53 23.71
C PRO A 381 -10.97 -9.33 24.22
N TRP A 382 -11.21 -9.57 25.50
CA TRP A 382 -12.49 -9.29 26.20
C TRP A 382 -12.74 -7.80 26.44
N SER A 383 -11.76 -6.93 26.15
CA SER A 383 -11.87 -5.48 26.23
C SER A 383 -12.46 -4.82 24.99
N ASP A 384 -12.62 -5.56 23.89
CA ASP A 384 -13.28 -5.06 22.68
C ASP A 384 -14.48 -5.96 22.34
N VAL A 385 -15.43 -6.02 23.28
CA VAL A 385 -16.67 -6.81 23.19
C VAL A 385 -17.89 -5.92 23.37
N SER A 386 -19.03 -6.35 22.84
CA SER A 386 -20.33 -5.73 23.08
C SER A 386 -21.33 -6.71 23.67
N VAL A 387 -22.08 -6.23 24.65
CA VAL A 387 -23.26 -6.90 25.18
C VAL A 387 -24.49 -6.24 24.55
N ILE A 388 -25.30 -7.05 23.87
CA ILE A 388 -26.52 -6.61 23.19
C ILE A 388 -27.72 -7.14 23.96
N ALA A 389 -28.63 -6.27 24.35
CA ALA A 389 -29.92 -6.65 24.93
C ALA A 389 -31.04 -6.49 23.89
N VAL A 390 -31.89 -7.51 23.79
CA VAL A 390 -33.06 -7.53 22.91
C VAL A 390 -34.30 -7.89 23.72
N ALA A 391 -35.39 -7.16 23.52
CA ALA A 391 -36.70 -7.51 24.06
C ALA A 391 -37.78 -7.28 23.02
N ASP A 392 -38.82 -8.12 23.05
CA ASP A 392 -39.89 -8.05 22.06
C ASP A 392 -40.62 -6.71 22.11
N GLY A 393 -40.87 -6.13 20.93
CA GLY A 393 -41.54 -4.84 20.75
C GLY A 393 -40.66 -3.61 21.04
N LEU A 394 -39.38 -3.79 21.36
CA LEU A 394 -38.43 -2.72 21.62
C LEU A 394 -37.20 -2.85 20.70
N GLY A 395 -36.49 -1.74 20.54
CA GLY A 395 -35.23 -1.70 19.83
C GLY A 395 -34.07 -2.10 20.73
N LEU A 396 -33.03 -2.66 20.11
CA LEU A 396 -31.88 -3.19 20.83
C LEU A 396 -31.12 -2.12 21.61
N ALA A 397 -30.52 -2.55 22.72
CA ALA A 397 -29.55 -1.79 23.50
C ALA A 397 -28.17 -2.40 23.33
N LEU A 398 -27.14 -1.56 23.29
CA LEU A 398 -25.76 -2.00 23.17
C LEU A 398 -24.92 -1.35 24.29
N GLY A 399 -24.12 -2.17 24.96
CA GLY A 399 -23.09 -1.73 25.89
C GLY A 399 -21.73 -2.27 25.47
N HIS A 400 -20.71 -1.43 25.48
CA HIS A 400 -19.33 -1.81 25.15
C HIS A 400 -18.57 -2.22 26.42
N GLY A 401 -17.76 -3.27 26.32
CA GLY A 401 -16.85 -3.74 27.37
C GLY A 401 -15.40 -3.25 27.17
N PRO A 402 -14.49 -3.57 28.12
CA PRO A 402 -14.74 -4.33 29.34
C PRO A 402 -15.19 -3.36 30.44
N THR A 403 -15.60 -3.83 31.61
CA THR A 403 -14.66 -3.84 32.74
C THR A 403 -15.11 -4.82 33.82
N GLY A 404 -14.48 -5.99 33.95
CA GLY A 404 -14.47 -6.77 35.20
C GLY A 404 -15.80 -6.83 35.98
N ASP A 405 -15.83 -6.27 37.20
CA ASP A 405 -17.00 -6.20 38.10
C ASP A 405 -17.90 -4.95 37.87
N GLU A 406 -17.76 -4.21 36.77
CA GLU A 406 -18.58 -3.03 36.51
C GLU A 406 -19.95 -3.40 35.93
N ALA A 407 -21.01 -2.90 36.57
CA ALA A 407 -22.38 -3.21 36.18
C ALA A 407 -22.80 -2.42 34.93
N LEU A 408 -23.09 -3.12 33.84
CA LEU A 408 -23.61 -2.51 32.61
C LEU A 408 -25.05 -2.03 32.79
N THR A 409 -25.37 -0.83 32.29
CA THR A 409 -26.77 -0.39 32.17
C THR A 409 -27.14 -0.33 30.69
N LEU A 410 -27.95 -1.29 30.26
CA LEU A 410 -28.40 -1.42 28.88
C LEU A 410 -29.82 -0.85 28.76
N ARG A 411 -29.96 0.30 28.11
CA ARG A 411 -31.26 0.95 27.90
C ARG A 411 -31.79 0.60 26.52
N LEU A 412 -32.89 -0.15 26.48
CA LEU A 412 -33.62 -0.43 25.24
C LEU A 412 -34.24 0.86 24.72
N VAL A 413 -34.38 0.96 23.40
CA VAL A 413 -34.92 2.14 22.74
C VAL A 413 -36.28 1.85 22.12
N THR A 414 -37.08 2.88 21.90
CA THR A 414 -38.38 2.74 21.24
C THR A 414 -38.19 2.32 19.78
N ASP A 415 -39.00 1.37 19.32
CA ASP A 415 -38.97 0.80 17.96
C ASP A 415 -40.17 1.25 17.11
N ASP A 416 -40.41 2.55 17.05
CA ASP A 416 -41.52 3.16 16.32
C ASP A 416 -41.11 3.73 14.95
N VAL A 417 -39.82 3.71 14.63
CA VAL A 417 -39.25 4.14 13.34
C VAL A 417 -38.66 2.94 12.58
N PRO A 418 -39.51 2.02 12.09
CA PRO A 418 -39.11 0.83 11.35
C PRO A 418 -38.48 1.19 10.00
N ILE A 419 -37.64 0.29 9.49
CA ILE A 419 -37.15 0.39 8.11
C ILE A 419 -38.20 -0.24 7.20
N ALA A 420 -38.67 0.53 6.22
CA ALA A 420 -39.66 0.08 5.23
C ALA A 420 -39.17 0.41 3.83
N GLY A 421 -38.73 -0.61 3.09
CA GLY A 421 -38.22 -0.47 1.73
C GLY A 421 -39.17 -1.05 0.68
N ARG A 422 -38.96 -0.65 -0.57
CA ARG A 422 -39.54 -1.29 -1.77
C ARG A 422 -38.43 -1.60 -2.77
N LEU A 423 -38.39 -2.83 -3.24
CA LEU A 423 -37.44 -3.31 -4.24
C LEU A 423 -38.12 -3.38 -5.60
N ILE A 424 -37.49 -2.76 -6.60
CA ILE A 424 -37.95 -2.80 -7.99
C ILE A 424 -36.78 -3.17 -8.91
N ASP A 425 -37.08 -3.76 -10.07
CA ASP A 425 -36.07 -4.03 -11.10
C ASP A 425 -35.80 -2.79 -11.98
N LEU A 426 -34.89 -2.92 -12.94
CA LEU A 426 -34.56 -1.86 -13.90
C LEU A 426 -35.75 -1.40 -14.76
N GLN A 427 -36.84 -2.17 -14.83
CA GLN A 427 -38.08 -1.83 -15.53
C GLN A 427 -39.14 -1.24 -14.59
N GLY A 428 -38.83 -1.06 -13.31
CA GLY A 428 -39.73 -0.53 -12.28
C GLY A 428 -40.74 -1.56 -11.75
N ARG A 429 -40.58 -2.85 -12.08
CA ARG A 429 -41.46 -3.91 -11.61
C ARG A 429 -41.06 -4.35 -10.20
N PRO A 430 -42.01 -4.68 -9.31
CA PRO A 430 -41.73 -5.23 -7.99
C PRO A 430 -40.80 -6.45 -8.01
N VAL A 431 -39.83 -6.50 -7.09
CA VAL A 431 -39.01 -7.68 -6.84
C VAL A 431 -39.53 -8.41 -5.60
N ALA A 432 -40.34 -9.45 -5.82
CA ALA A 432 -40.89 -10.30 -4.77
C ALA A 432 -39.93 -11.44 -4.39
N GLY A 433 -39.98 -11.88 -3.13
CA GLY A 433 -39.20 -13.04 -2.67
C GLY A 433 -37.72 -12.76 -2.40
N ALA A 434 -37.27 -11.50 -2.43
CA ALA A 434 -35.91 -11.13 -2.08
C ALA A 434 -35.74 -11.17 -0.55
N SER A 435 -34.66 -11.80 -0.09
CA SER A 435 -34.27 -11.85 1.31
C SER A 435 -33.58 -10.55 1.69
N VAL A 436 -33.99 -9.95 2.82
CA VAL A 436 -33.38 -8.75 3.40
C VAL A 436 -32.90 -9.08 4.80
N ARG A 437 -31.60 -8.94 5.03
CA ARG A 437 -30.91 -9.35 6.26
C ARG A 437 -30.15 -8.18 6.85
N VAL A 438 -30.16 -8.06 8.18
CA VAL A 438 -29.39 -7.03 8.87
C VAL A 438 -27.97 -7.55 9.13
N LEU A 439 -27.00 -6.97 8.44
CA LEU A 439 -25.57 -7.25 8.57
C LEU A 439 -24.92 -6.42 9.68
N ALA A 440 -25.44 -5.26 10.03
CA ALA A 440 -24.85 -4.48 11.12
C ALA A 440 -25.89 -3.53 11.69
N VAL A 441 -25.77 -3.22 12.97
CA VAL A 441 -26.47 -2.09 13.59
C VAL A 441 -25.43 -1.24 14.28
N LYS A 442 -25.24 -0.02 13.79
CA LYS A 442 -24.34 0.97 14.36
C LYS A 442 -25.16 1.94 15.21
N THR A 443 -24.69 2.16 16.44
CA THR A 443 -25.36 2.94 17.47
C THR A 443 -24.56 4.22 17.75
N PRO A 444 -25.17 5.42 17.67
CA PRO A 444 -24.53 6.63 18.17
C PRO A 444 -24.49 6.60 19.71
N ALA A 445 -23.44 7.15 20.31
CA ALA A 445 -23.28 7.16 21.77
C ALA A 445 -24.41 7.90 22.52
N SER A 446 -25.04 8.88 21.87
CA SER A 446 -26.12 9.70 22.43
C SER A 446 -27.53 9.25 22.03
N ASP A 447 -27.68 8.09 21.38
CA ASP A 447 -28.95 7.68 20.76
C ASP A 447 -29.55 8.73 19.81
N ASP A 448 -28.69 9.54 19.17
CA ASP A 448 -29.07 10.59 18.22
C ASP A 448 -28.10 10.59 17.04
N LEU A 449 -28.63 10.42 15.82
CA LEU A 449 -27.82 10.42 14.59
C LEU A 449 -27.43 11.82 14.12
N SER A 450 -28.00 12.89 14.69
CA SER A 450 -27.81 14.27 14.19
C SER A 450 -26.34 14.71 14.14
N PRO A 451 -25.50 14.47 15.17
CA PRO A 451 -24.07 14.82 15.11
C PRO A 451 -23.31 14.12 13.98
N TRP A 452 -23.64 12.84 13.73
CA TRP A 452 -23.07 12.07 12.63
C TRP A 452 -23.52 12.62 11.26
N LEU A 453 -24.80 12.95 11.10
CA LEU A 453 -25.33 13.55 9.87
C LEU A 453 -24.68 14.90 9.54
N ASP A 454 -24.45 15.74 10.55
CA ASP A 454 -23.79 17.03 10.36
C ASP A 454 -22.28 16.87 10.04
N ALA A 455 -21.62 15.88 10.64
CA ALA A 455 -20.25 15.53 10.30
C ALA A 455 -20.10 15.03 8.84
N LEU A 456 -21.08 14.28 8.32
CA LEU A 456 -21.07 13.83 6.93
C LEU A 456 -21.08 14.99 5.93
N LYS A 457 -21.86 16.04 6.20
CA LYS A 457 -21.97 17.24 5.33
C LYS A 457 -20.64 17.98 5.22
N THR A 458 -19.88 18.03 6.30
CA THR A 458 -18.65 18.85 6.41
C THR A 458 -17.39 18.08 6.02
N ARG A 459 -17.26 16.82 6.44
CA ARG A 459 -16.04 16.02 6.24
C ARG A 459 -15.98 15.28 4.91
N LYS A 460 -17.14 15.01 4.28
CA LYS A 460 -17.27 14.31 2.99
C LYS A 460 -16.44 13.01 2.91
N SER A 461 -16.48 12.23 4.00
CA SER A 461 -15.83 10.93 4.13
C SER A 461 -16.77 10.00 4.89
N GLY A 462 -17.27 8.95 4.23
CA GLY A 462 -18.22 8.01 4.83
C GLY A 462 -17.59 7.25 6.01
N PHE A 463 -16.55 6.47 5.74
CA PHE A 463 -16.00 5.55 6.73
C PHE A 463 -15.31 6.24 7.90
N ASP A 464 -14.61 7.35 7.66
CA ASP A 464 -13.98 8.10 8.76
C ASP A 464 -15.05 8.66 9.71
N VAL A 465 -16.16 9.15 9.17
CA VAL A 465 -17.25 9.74 9.98
C VAL A 465 -18.05 8.65 10.70
N GLU A 466 -18.32 7.51 10.05
CA GLU A 466 -18.91 6.36 10.73
C GLU A 466 -18.05 5.90 11.91
N ARG A 467 -16.73 5.70 11.70
CA ARG A 467 -15.81 5.25 12.74
C ARG A 467 -15.81 6.18 13.96
N ASP A 468 -15.82 7.50 13.72
CA ASP A 468 -15.64 8.47 14.78
C ASP A 468 -16.94 8.75 15.57
N PHE A 469 -18.12 8.54 14.98
CA PHE A 469 -19.41 8.91 15.60
C PHE A 469 -20.36 7.73 15.86
N LEU A 470 -20.16 6.60 15.19
CA LEU A 470 -20.98 5.41 15.32
C LEU A 470 -20.11 4.23 15.78
N PRO A 471 -19.62 4.26 17.03
CA PRO A 471 -18.93 3.11 17.61
C PRO A 471 -19.95 1.97 17.71
N GLY A 472 -19.89 0.99 16.80
CA GLY A 472 -20.89 -0.07 16.74
C GLY A 472 -20.74 -1.05 15.57
N TYR A 473 -21.32 -2.22 15.74
CA TYR A 473 -20.75 -3.53 15.39
C TYR A 473 -21.17 -4.15 14.04
N TRP A 474 -20.27 -4.96 13.45
CA TRP A 474 -20.44 -5.69 12.18
C TRP A 474 -20.83 -7.17 12.41
N TYR A 475 -22.00 -7.59 11.95
CA TYR A 475 -22.48 -8.97 11.90
C TYR A 475 -21.99 -9.67 10.61
N ARG A 476 -21.86 -11.00 10.61
CA ARG A 476 -21.76 -11.82 9.37
C ARG A 476 -22.96 -12.76 9.29
N PRO A 477 -23.62 -12.89 8.12
CA PRO A 477 -25.06 -13.13 8.04
C PRO A 477 -25.55 -14.54 8.36
N GLU A 478 -24.64 -15.50 8.55
CA GLU A 478 -24.96 -16.91 8.32
C GLU A 478 -26.09 -17.40 9.22
N GLU A 479 -26.20 -16.91 10.47
CA GLU A 479 -27.41 -17.08 11.28
C GLU A 479 -27.49 -15.97 12.35
N SER A 480 -28.03 -14.77 12.08
CA SER A 480 -28.31 -13.78 13.17
C SER A 480 -29.60 -14.12 13.90
N PRO A 481 -29.56 -14.51 15.19
CA PRO A 481 -30.76 -14.65 15.99
C PRO A 481 -31.29 -13.31 16.55
N ILE A 482 -30.61 -12.18 16.27
CA ILE A 482 -30.91 -10.88 16.88
C ILE A 482 -32.04 -10.17 16.14
N VAL A 483 -31.90 -9.94 14.83
CA VAL A 483 -32.95 -9.38 13.97
C VAL A 483 -33.27 -10.41 12.89
N ALA A 484 -34.51 -10.88 12.89
CA ALA A 484 -34.94 -11.90 11.94
C ALA A 484 -34.87 -11.38 10.49
N PRO A 485 -34.42 -12.20 9.53
CA PRO A 485 -34.47 -11.86 8.12
C PRO A 485 -35.92 -11.70 7.67
N VAL A 486 -36.16 -10.79 6.73
CA VAL A 486 -37.49 -10.57 6.14
C VAL A 486 -37.44 -10.83 4.63
N VAL A 487 -38.59 -11.14 4.05
CA VAL A 487 -38.72 -11.40 2.61
C VAL A 487 -39.61 -10.32 2.00
N SER A 488 -39.25 -9.81 0.82
CA SER A 488 -40.10 -8.88 0.09
C SER A 488 -41.39 -9.54 -0.37
N ASP A 489 -42.51 -8.84 -0.21
CA ASP A 489 -43.83 -9.30 -0.64
C ASP A 489 -44.02 -9.18 -2.17
N SER A 490 -45.22 -9.50 -2.66
CA SER A 490 -45.56 -9.41 -4.09
C SER A 490 -45.43 -8.01 -4.69
N ASP A 491 -45.51 -6.96 -3.87
CA ASP A 491 -45.32 -5.56 -4.27
C ASP A 491 -43.87 -5.09 -4.11
N GLY A 492 -42.97 -6.02 -3.77
CA GLY A 492 -41.55 -5.80 -3.53
C GLY A 492 -41.28 -5.09 -2.22
N ARG A 493 -42.26 -4.97 -1.33
CA ARG A 493 -42.14 -4.23 -0.07
C ARG A 493 -41.63 -5.14 1.03
N PHE A 494 -40.84 -4.57 1.93
CA PHE A 494 -40.41 -5.25 3.14
C PHE A 494 -40.40 -4.27 4.32
N ARG A 495 -40.44 -4.82 5.53
CA ARG A 495 -40.47 -4.05 6.76
C ARG A 495 -39.64 -4.74 7.83
N ILE A 496 -38.72 -4.00 8.45
CA ILE A 496 -37.86 -4.48 9.53
C ILE A 496 -38.15 -3.70 10.81
N THR A 497 -38.29 -4.44 11.92
CA THR A 497 -38.52 -3.96 13.28
C THR A 497 -37.48 -4.60 14.22
N GLY A 498 -37.40 -4.16 15.47
CA GLY A 498 -36.48 -4.63 16.50
C GLY A 498 -35.11 -3.95 16.48
N ILE A 499 -34.91 -2.95 15.62
CA ILE A 499 -33.65 -2.20 15.52
C ILE A 499 -33.65 -1.02 16.50
N GLY A 500 -34.80 -0.34 16.66
CA GLY A 500 -34.90 0.89 17.45
C GLY A 500 -34.63 2.15 16.64
N ARG A 501 -35.20 3.27 17.06
CA ARG A 501 -34.97 4.60 16.45
C ARG A 501 -33.51 5.06 16.58
N GLU A 502 -33.11 5.99 15.71
CA GLU A 502 -31.78 6.64 15.74
C GLU A 502 -30.62 5.63 15.67
N ARG A 503 -30.73 4.68 14.74
CA ARG A 503 -29.73 3.66 14.41
C ARG A 503 -29.40 3.70 12.92
N LEU A 504 -28.20 3.24 12.59
CA LEU A 504 -27.82 2.95 11.21
C LEU A 504 -27.71 1.43 11.03
N ALA A 505 -28.55 0.85 10.18
CA ALA A 505 -28.54 -0.56 9.86
C ALA A 505 -27.91 -0.82 8.48
N THR A 506 -26.95 -1.73 8.41
CA THR A 506 -26.42 -2.23 7.13
C THR A 506 -27.23 -3.45 6.72
N LEU A 507 -27.88 -3.37 5.57
CA LEU A 507 -28.76 -4.41 5.02
C LEU A 507 -28.05 -5.13 3.89
N VAL A 508 -28.10 -6.46 3.89
CA VAL A 508 -27.74 -7.31 2.74
C VAL A 508 -29.05 -7.75 2.09
N ILE A 509 -29.19 -7.49 0.81
CA ILE A 509 -30.38 -7.84 0.03
C ILE A 509 -29.96 -8.80 -1.07
N GLU A 510 -30.66 -9.94 -1.13
CA GLU A 510 -30.32 -11.05 -2.02
C GLU A 510 -31.59 -11.62 -2.64
N GLY A 511 -31.51 -12.05 -3.90
CA GLY A 511 -32.60 -12.73 -4.55
C GLY A 511 -32.12 -13.51 -5.77
N PRO A 512 -32.91 -14.49 -6.24
CA PRO A 512 -32.49 -15.36 -7.33
C PRO A 512 -32.33 -14.63 -8.68
N THR A 513 -33.03 -13.49 -8.85
CA THR A 513 -33.07 -12.73 -10.11
C THR A 513 -32.30 -11.40 -10.04
N ILE A 514 -31.86 -11.00 -8.86
CA ILE A 514 -31.21 -9.70 -8.61
C ILE A 514 -29.78 -9.90 -8.12
N GLU A 515 -28.93 -8.93 -8.43
CA GLU A 515 -27.61 -8.85 -7.80
C GLU A 515 -27.78 -8.72 -6.29
N SER A 516 -26.80 -9.23 -5.54
CA SER A 516 -26.69 -8.99 -4.11
C SER A 516 -26.08 -7.62 -3.89
N PHE A 517 -26.65 -6.84 -3.00
CA PHE A 517 -26.15 -5.50 -2.69
C PHE A 517 -26.36 -5.13 -1.23
N VAL A 518 -25.60 -4.13 -0.80
CA VAL A 518 -25.61 -3.61 0.56
C VAL A 518 -26.22 -2.21 0.58
N ILE A 519 -27.15 -1.96 1.50
CA ILE A 519 -27.73 -0.64 1.76
C ILE A 519 -27.50 -0.26 3.21
N ASN A 520 -27.05 0.97 3.47
CA ASN A 520 -27.03 1.52 4.82
C ASN A 520 -28.31 2.35 5.04
N ALA A 521 -29.23 1.84 5.86
CA ALA A 521 -30.54 2.43 6.11
C ALA A 521 -30.66 2.93 7.56
N MET A 522 -31.13 4.17 7.72
CA MET A 522 -31.33 4.79 9.02
C MET A 522 -32.72 4.46 9.57
N THR A 523 -32.84 4.22 10.87
CA THR A 523 -34.14 4.25 11.59
C THR A 523 -34.51 5.69 11.95
N LYS A 524 -34.42 6.57 10.96
CA LYS A 524 -34.76 8.00 10.99
C LYS A 524 -35.27 8.43 9.62
N GLY A 525 -36.27 9.30 9.58
CA GLY A 525 -36.69 9.94 8.35
C GLY A 525 -35.63 10.92 7.85
N ALA A 526 -35.07 10.67 6.67
CA ALA A 526 -34.04 11.50 6.05
C ALA A 526 -34.01 11.29 4.54
N GLU A 527 -33.52 12.29 3.81
CA GLU A 527 -33.21 12.14 2.39
C GLU A 527 -32.00 11.22 2.18
N THR A 528 -31.87 10.68 0.96
CA THR A 528 -30.72 9.87 0.57
C THR A 528 -29.45 10.72 0.52
N ILE A 529 -28.42 10.30 1.24
CA ILE A 529 -27.13 10.97 1.32
C ILE A 529 -26.08 10.13 0.58
N ARG A 530 -25.26 10.77 -0.26
CA ARG A 530 -24.12 10.15 -0.94
C ARG A 530 -22.85 10.91 -0.62
N VAL A 531 -21.83 10.21 -0.15
CA VAL A 531 -20.51 10.78 0.17
C VAL A 531 -19.40 9.83 -0.28
N PRO A 532 -18.20 10.34 -0.62
CA PRO A 532 -17.05 9.47 -0.89
C PRO A 532 -16.74 8.54 0.30
N SER A 533 -16.37 7.29 0.01
CA SER A 533 -15.94 6.31 1.03
C SER A 533 -14.81 6.82 1.92
N TYR A 534 -13.77 7.41 1.31
CA TYR A 534 -12.63 8.03 2.00
C TYR A 534 -12.34 9.44 1.50
N ARG A 535 -11.74 10.26 2.36
CA ARG A 535 -11.21 11.59 2.01
C ARG A 535 -9.88 11.51 1.23
N SER A 536 -9.84 10.74 0.14
CA SER A 536 -8.65 10.63 -0.73
C SER A 536 -8.99 10.95 -2.19
N PRO A 537 -8.14 11.73 -2.91
CA PRO A 537 -8.29 11.92 -4.34
C PRO A 537 -8.18 10.58 -5.07
N GLY A 538 -9.28 10.14 -5.70
CA GLY A 538 -9.37 8.85 -6.39
C GLY A 538 -10.09 7.74 -5.62
N ALA A 539 -10.83 8.05 -4.55
CA ALA A 539 -11.79 7.11 -3.98
C ALA A 539 -12.75 6.63 -5.08
N THR A 540 -12.88 5.32 -5.24
CA THR A 540 -13.50 4.67 -6.40
C THR A 540 -15.01 4.48 -6.27
N ALA A 541 -15.58 4.69 -5.08
CA ALA A 541 -17.02 4.57 -4.83
C ALA A 541 -17.53 5.50 -3.72
N ASP A 542 -18.77 5.97 -3.90
CA ASP A 542 -19.56 6.68 -2.90
C ASP A 542 -20.27 5.68 -1.98
N VAL A 543 -20.36 6.01 -0.70
CA VAL A 543 -21.24 5.33 0.27
C VAL A 543 -22.60 6.02 0.22
N THR A 544 -23.66 5.22 0.10
CA THR A 544 -25.05 5.69 0.11
C THR A 544 -25.71 5.36 1.43
N TYR A 545 -26.33 6.37 2.05
CA TYR A 545 -27.19 6.25 3.22
C TYR A 545 -28.62 6.62 2.86
N VAL A 546 -29.59 5.81 3.26
CA VAL A 546 -31.01 6.05 3.00
C VAL A 546 -31.77 6.25 4.32
N GLY A 547 -32.87 7.01 4.27
CA GLY A 547 -33.79 7.12 5.40
C GLY A 547 -34.53 5.82 5.69
N ASN A 548 -35.42 5.86 6.69
CA ASN A 548 -36.21 4.70 7.10
C ASN A 548 -37.26 4.26 6.08
N ARG A 549 -37.52 5.07 5.04
CA ARG A 549 -38.39 4.74 3.91
C ARG A 549 -37.66 5.02 2.62
N PHE A 550 -37.59 4.02 1.73
CA PHE A 550 -36.90 4.17 0.46
C PHE A 550 -37.41 3.18 -0.59
N GLU A 551 -37.15 3.50 -1.85
CA GLU A 551 -37.27 2.58 -2.98
C GLU A 551 -35.86 2.34 -3.54
N HIS A 552 -35.55 1.09 -3.88
CA HIS A 552 -34.25 0.71 -4.44
C HIS A 552 -34.43 -0.07 -5.74
N VAL A 553 -33.67 0.32 -6.76
CA VAL A 553 -33.62 -0.36 -8.05
C VAL A 553 -32.52 -1.41 -8.00
N ALA A 554 -32.91 -2.68 -7.96
CA ALA A 554 -32.00 -3.82 -7.96
C ALA A 554 -31.56 -4.16 -9.39
N GLY A 555 -30.25 -4.22 -9.62
CA GLY A 555 -29.70 -4.73 -10.87
C GLY A 555 -29.96 -6.24 -11.03
N PRO A 556 -29.97 -6.76 -12.27
CA PRO A 556 -30.14 -8.20 -12.50
C PRO A 556 -28.89 -8.98 -12.08
N SER A 557 -29.09 -10.15 -11.47
CA SER A 557 -27.99 -11.09 -11.22
C SER A 557 -27.61 -11.83 -12.51
N ARG A 558 -26.30 -12.09 -12.67
CA ARG A 558 -25.77 -13.03 -13.66
C ARG A 558 -25.23 -14.26 -12.91
N PRO A 559 -25.96 -15.38 -12.87
CA PRO A 559 -25.46 -16.61 -12.26
C PRO A 559 -24.17 -17.09 -12.92
N VAL A 560 -23.26 -17.63 -12.12
CA VAL A 560 -22.05 -18.34 -12.59
C VAL A 560 -22.20 -19.81 -12.24
N GLU A 561 -22.11 -20.67 -13.24
CA GLU A 561 -22.29 -22.10 -13.13
C GLU A 561 -21.05 -22.83 -13.64
N GLY A 562 -20.82 -24.03 -13.11
CA GLY A 562 -19.75 -24.87 -13.62
C GLY A 562 -19.47 -26.05 -12.70
N THR A 563 -18.34 -26.71 -12.94
CA THR A 563 -17.84 -27.82 -12.12
C THR A 563 -16.47 -27.53 -11.52
N VAL A 564 -16.21 -28.07 -10.34
CA VAL A 564 -14.87 -28.11 -9.75
C VAL A 564 -14.36 -29.55 -9.79
N ARG A 565 -13.15 -29.74 -10.30
CA ARG A 565 -12.53 -31.06 -10.48
C ARG A 565 -11.08 -31.07 -10.03
N ASP A 566 -10.60 -32.25 -9.67
CA ASP A 566 -9.17 -32.51 -9.50
C ASP A 566 -8.49 -32.52 -10.87
N LYS A 567 -7.52 -31.62 -11.08
CA LYS A 567 -6.79 -31.49 -12.35
C LYS A 567 -6.07 -32.78 -12.78
N GLY A 568 -5.59 -33.57 -11.82
CA GLY A 568 -4.83 -34.79 -12.10
C GLY A 568 -5.71 -36.00 -12.40
N THR A 569 -6.87 -36.11 -11.73
CA THR A 569 -7.75 -37.30 -11.84
C THR A 569 -9.03 -37.07 -12.61
N GLY A 570 -9.41 -35.81 -12.87
CA GLY A 570 -10.69 -35.42 -13.47
C GLY A 570 -11.92 -35.66 -12.59
N ARG A 571 -11.74 -36.14 -11.35
CA ARG A 571 -12.83 -36.45 -10.43
C ARG A 571 -13.50 -35.17 -9.92
N PRO A 572 -14.83 -35.16 -9.77
CA PRO A 572 -15.54 -34.02 -9.19
C PRO A 572 -15.14 -33.80 -7.72
N LEU A 573 -15.03 -32.53 -7.32
CA LEU A 573 -14.70 -32.14 -5.95
C LEU A 573 -15.94 -31.61 -5.23
N VAL A 574 -16.32 -32.29 -4.15
CA VAL A 574 -17.50 -32.00 -3.32
C VAL A 574 -17.15 -31.03 -2.19
N GLY A 575 -18.08 -30.13 -1.84
CA GLY A 575 -17.90 -29.22 -0.70
C GLY A 575 -16.83 -28.15 -0.89
N VAL A 576 -16.42 -27.87 -2.13
CA VAL A 576 -15.55 -26.72 -2.45
C VAL A 576 -16.41 -25.47 -2.43
N THR A 577 -15.97 -24.43 -1.72
CA THR A 577 -16.68 -23.15 -1.64
C THR A 577 -16.22 -22.22 -2.78
N ILE A 578 -17.17 -21.66 -3.51
CA ILE A 578 -16.96 -20.63 -4.54
C ILE A 578 -17.51 -19.33 -3.99
N GLN A 579 -16.67 -18.31 -3.85
CA GLN A 579 -17.00 -17.04 -3.20
C GLN A 579 -16.65 -15.85 -4.10
N ALA A 580 -17.48 -14.81 -4.14
CA ALA A 580 -17.17 -13.58 -4.85
C ALA A 580 -16.03 -12.77 -4.19
N GLU A 581 -15.17 -12.13 -5.00
CA GLU A 581 -14.14 -11.20 -4.51
C GLU A 581 -14.66 -9.74 -4.44
N GLU A 582 -14.16 -8.95 -3.48
CA GLU A 582 -14.54 -7.54 -3.23
C GLU A 582 -14.43 -6.63 -4.47
N GLU A 583 -13.55 -6.93 -5.43
CA GLU A 583 -13.36 -6.10 -6.64
C GLU A 583 -14.62 -6.01 -7.54
N LEU A 584 -15.65 -6.84 -7.32
CA LEU A 584 -16.84 -6.94 -8.18
C LEU A 584 -17.88 -5.82 -7.99
N ASP A 585 -18.02 -5.22 -6.80
CA ASP A 585 -18.99 -4.15 -6.54
C ASP A 585 -18.40 -2.74 -6.49
N GLY A 586 -17.07 -2.62 -6.32
CA GLY A 586 -16.34 -1.36 -6.18
C GLY A 586 -16.46 -0.73 -4.79
N SER A 587 -17.11 -1.40 -3.84
CA SER A 587 -17.27 -0.98 -2.46
C SER A 587 -16.16 -1.55 -1.57
N SER A 588 -15.91 -0.92 -0.42
CA SER A 588 -15.00 -1.44 0.61
C SER A 588 -15.72 -2.37 1.59
N ASN A 589 -16.94 -2.80 1.25
CA ASN A 589 -17.76 -3.67 2.08
C ASN A 589 -17.69 -5.10 1.58
N PRO A 590 -17.64 -6.09 2.48
CA PRO A 590 -17.33 -7.46 2.10
C PRO A 590 -18.51 -8.11 1.36
N ILE A 591 -18.31 -8.43 0.07
CA ILE A 591 -19.18 -9.31 -0.74
C ILE A 591 -18.90 -10.80 -0.46
N ASP A 592 -18.25 -11.11 0.65
CA ASP A 592 -17.96 -12.49 1.08
C ASP A 592 -19.22 -13.33 1.33
N HIS A 593 -20.40 -12.71 1.36
CA HIS A 593 -21.71 -13.34 1.44
C HIS A 593 -22.18 -14.00 0.12
N VAL A 594 -21.71 -13.54 -1.04
CA VAL A 594 -22.05 -14.17 -2.32
C VAL A 594 -21.16 -15.40 -2.51
N ARG A 595 -21.66 -16.56 -2.08
CA ARG A 595 -20.95 -17.83 -2.20
C ARG A 595 -21.88 -19.03 -2.36
N THR A 596 -21.33 -20.13 -2.84
CA THR A 596 -22.00 -21.44 -2.93
C THR A 596 -20.98 -22.54 -2.66
N THR A 597 -21.45 -23.75 -2.36
CA THR A 597 -20.62 -24.95 -2.30
C THR A 597 -20.94 -25.88 -3.47
N THR A 598 -19.98 -26.72 -3.84
CA THR A 598 -20.19 -27.76 -4.87
C THR A 598 -21.00 -28.94 -4.34
N ASP A 599 -21.85 -29.49 -5.20
CA ASP A 599 -22.64 -30.72 -4.95
C ASP A 599 -21.79 -32.00 -5.07
N GLU A 600 -22.42 -33.17 -4.91
CA GLU A 600 -21.77 -34.49 -5.03
C GLU A 600 -21.13 -34.75 -6.40
N GLN A 601 -21.58 -34.05 -7.45
CA GLN A 601 -21.02 -34.13 -8.80
C GLN A 601 -20.06 -32.97 -9.09
N GLY A 602 -19.66 -32.22 -8.06
CA GLY A 602 -18.75 -31.09 -8.17
C GLY A 602 -19.35 -29.87 -8.84
N ARG A 603 -20.67 -29.85 -9.10
CA ARG A 603 -21.34 -28.72 -9.76
C ARG A 603 -21.65 -27.62 -8.76
N TYR A 604 -21.63 -26.38 -9.21
CA TYR A 604 -22.04 -25.23 -8.42
C TYR A 604 -22.86 -24.23 -9.25
N ARG A 605 -23.63 -23.40 -8.56
CA ARG A 605 -24.36 -22.26 -9.13
C ARG A 605 -24.29 -21.08 -8.17
N LEU A 606 -23.44 -20.11 -8.50
CA LEU A 606 -23.27 -18.87 -7.74
C LEU A 606 -24.23 -17.81 -8.25
N THR A 607 -25.14 -17.32 -7.41
CA THR A 607 -26.13 -16.27 -7.72
C THR A 607 -25.87 -15.01 -6.90
N GLY A 608 -26.30 -13.85 -7.40
CA GLY A 608 -26.11 -12.55 -6.70
C GLY A 608 -24.99 -11.69 -7.28
N LEU A 609 -24.32 -12.13 -8.34
CA LEU A 609 -23.29 -11.34 -9.00
C LEU A 609 -23.89 -10.30 -9.96
N PRO A 610 -23.34 -9.07 -10.02
CA PRO A 610 -23.83 -8.02 -10.92
C PRO A 610 -23.67 -8.39 -12.40
N LYS A 611 -24.69 -8.12 -13.23
CA LYS A 611 -24.59 -8.31 -14.69
C LYS A 611 -23.66 -7.29 -15.34
N GLY A 612 -22.79 -7.74 -16.25
CA GLY A 612 -21.95 -6.86 -17.09
C GLY A 612 -20.64 -6.41 -16.45
N ARG A 613 -20.26 -6.94 -15.28
CA ARG A 613 -18.93 -6.73 -14.69
C ARG A 613 -18.09 -8.00 -14.83
N GLU A 614 -16.87 -7.81 -15.32
CA GLU A 614 -15.81 -8.80 -15.13
C GLU A 614 -15.39 -8.80 -13.66
N GLY A 615 -14.93 -9.94 -13.17
CA GLY A 615 -14.34 -10.03 -11.85
C GLY A 615 -13.93 -11.46 -11.53
N LYS A 616 -13.70 -11.74 -10.26
CA LYS A 616 -13.08 -12.99 -9.84
C LYS A 616 -13.86 -13.67 -8.74
N VAL A 617 -13.70 -14.99 -8.66
CA VAL A 617 -14.19 -15.81 -7.55
C VAL A 617 -13.03 -16.49 -6.85
N LEU A 618 -13.06 -16.46 -5.53
CA LEU A 618 -12.17 -17.24 -4.69
C LEU A 618 -12.74 -18.65 -4.54
N VAL A 619 -11.90 -19.64 -4.85
CA VAL A 619 -12.19 -21.07 -4.75
C VAL A 619 -11.48 -21.61 -3.52
N LEU A 620 -12.25 -22.02 -2.53
CA LEU A 620 -11.79 -22.46 -1.22
C LEU A 620 -12.09 -23.97 -1.06
N PRO A 621 -11.06 -24.83 -1.18
CA PRO A 621 -11.22 -26.26 -0.90
C PRO A 621 -11.73 -26.51 0.52
N GLY A 622 -12.51 -27.59 0.68
CA GLY A 622 -13.01 -27.98 1.99
C GLY A 622 -11.88 -28.34 2.97
N SER A 623 -12.15 -28.24 4.27
CA SER A 623 -11.17 -28.58 5.31
C SER A 623 -10.58 -29.98 5.11
N GLY A 624 -9.25 -30.09 5.17
CA GLY A 624 -8.50 -31.34 4.98
C GLY A 624 -8.30 -31.79 3.53
N GLN A 625 -8.96 -31.15 2.55
CA GLN A 625 -8.74 -31.45 1.13
C GLN A 625 -7.32 -31.02 0.70
N PRO A 626 -6.61 -31.83 -0.12
CA PRO A 626 -5.22 -31.60 -0.47
C PRO A 626 -5.07 -30.65 -1.67
N PHE A 627 -5.88 -29.61 -1.75
CA PHE A 627 -5.87 -28.65 -2.86
C PHE A 627 -5.53 -27.25 -2.34
N LEU A 628 -4.84 -26.47 -3.16
CA LEU A 628 -4.61 -25.06 -2.87
C LEU A 628 -5.87 -24.27 -3.20
N ARG A 629 -6.10 -23.18 -2.46
CA ARG A 629 -7.06 -22.17 -2.88
C ARG A 629 -6.66 -21.55 -4.21
N SER A 630 -7.64 -21.14 -4.99
CA SER A 630 -7.44 -20.55 -6.31
C SER A 630 -8.31 -19.32 -6.51
N LEU A 631 -7.78 -18.28 -7.15
CA LEU A 631 -8.55 -17.12 -7.59
C LEU A 631 -8.82 -17.26 -9.10
N GLU A 632 -10.09 -17.38 -9.46
CA GLU A 632 -10.52 -17.64 -10.84
C GLU A 632 -11.21 -16.43 -11.45
N THR A 633 -10.93 -16.15 -12.73
CA THR A 633 -11.55 -15.03 -13.44
C THR A 633 -12.85 -15.47 -14.09
N ILE A 634 -13.93 -14.72 -13.87
CA ILE A 634 -15.19 -14.93 -14.54
C ILE A 634 -15.09 -14.34 -15.95
N GLY A 635 -15.17 -15.18 -16.97
CA GLY A 635 -15.12 -14.75 -18.37
C GLY A 635 -16.20 -13.73 -18.77
N GLY A 636 -15.81 -12.78 -19.61
CA GLY A 636 -16.65 -11.71 -20.15
C GLY A 636 -17.34 -12.10 -21.46
N GLN A 637 -18.57 -12.62 -21.38
CA GLN A 637 -19.53 -12.43 -22.47
C GLN A 637 -20.53 -11.36 -22.04
N ALA A 638 -20.27 -10.13 -22.45
CA ALA A 638 -21.19 -9.03 -22.25
C ALA A 638 -22.54 -9.38 -22.88
N GLY A 639 -23.60 -9.51 -22.06
CA GLY A 639 -24.96 -9.82 -22.52
C GLY A 639 -25.47 -11.23 -22.21
N ALA A 640 -24.60 -12.19 -21.87
CA ALA A 640 -25.02 -13.54 -21.51
C ALA A 640 -25.88 -13.55 -20.22
N GLU A 641 -26.90 -14.42 -20.18
CA GLU A 641 -27.80 -14.58 -19.02
C GLU A 641 -27.13 -15.29 -17.84
N SER A 642 -26.17 -16.18 -18.12
CA SER A 642 -25.30 -16.83 -17.13
C SER A 642 -23.86 -16.91 -17.65
N ALA A 643 -22.92 -17.17 -16.75
CA ALA A 643 -21.53 -17.47 -17.08
C ALA A 643 -21.23 -18.95 -16.80
N GLN A 644 -20.41 -19.57 -17.66
CA GLN A 644 -19.84 -20.89 -17.40
C GLN A 644 -18.40 -20.75 -16.94
N LEU A 645 -18.04 -21.47 -15.88
CA LEU A 645 -16.69 -21.49 -15.31
C LEU A 645 -16.41 -22.88 -14.73
N ASP A 646 -15.76 -23.73 -15.52
CA ASP A 646 -15.21 -24.99 -15.02
C ASP A 646 -13.82 -24.74 -14.42
N ILE A 647 -13.58 -25.34 -13.25
CA ILE A 647 -12.41 -25.09 -12.41
C ILE A 647 -11.68 -26.41 -12.17
N GLU A 648 -10.37 -26.42 -12.43
CA GLU A 648 -9.50 -27.54 -12.14
C GLU A 648 -8.51 -27.17 -11.03
N LEU A 649 -8.63 -27.83 -9.88
CA LEU A 649 -7.75 -27.57 -8.74
C LEU A 649 -6.52 -28.47 -8.78
N THR A 650 -5.36 -27.86 -8.60
CA THR A 650 -4.07 -28.55 -8.50
C THR A 650 -3.89 -29.12 -7.10
N ARG A 651 -3.60 -30.42 -7.05
CA ARG A 651 -3.30 -31.14 -5.81
C ARG A 651 -1.93 -30.71 -5.28
N GLY A 652 -1.86 -30.38 -3.99
CA GLY A 652 -0.62 -30.05 -3.30
C GLY A 652 -0.15 -31.16 -2.36
N VAL A 653 1.00 -30.92 -1.73
CA VAL A 653 1.59 -31.75 -0.69
C VAL A 653 1.08 -31.30 0.68
N ARG A 654 0.61 -32.23 1.51
CA ARG A 654 0.19 -31.91 2.87
C ARG A 654 1.41 -31.72 3.77
N VAL A 655 1.67 -30.50 4.20
CA VAL A 655 2.73 -30.20 5.17
C VAL A 655 2.13 -30.18 6.57
N THR A 656 2.72 -30.97 7.47
CA THR A 656 2.28 -31.07 8.86
C THR A 656 3.41 -30.77 9.82
N GLY A 657 3.10 -30.23 10.99
CA GLY A 657 4.12 -29.99 12.00
C GLY A 657 3.54 -29.53 13.31
N ARG A 658 4.42 -29.27 14.27
CA ARG A 658 4.05 -28.73 15.57
C ARG A 658 4.71 -27.37 15.79
N ILE A 659 3.97 -26.48 16.43
CA ILE A 659 4.47 -25.19 16.89
C ILE A 659 4.71 -25.29 18.39
N THR A 660 5.95 -25.06 18.82
CA THR A 660 6.35 -25.26 20.21
C THR A 660 7.14 -24.08 20.76
N ASP A 661 7.03 -23.90 22.07
CA ASP A 661 7.84 -22.95 22.82
C ASP A 661 9.27 -23.46 22.97
N LYS A 662 10.26 -22.66 22.57
CA LYS A 662 11.69 -23.03 22.57
C LYS A 662 12.21 -23.51 23.92
N ARG A 663 11.69 -22.95 25.02
CA ARG A 663 12.22 -23.19 26.37
C ARG A 663 11.49 -24.30 27.10
N THR A 664 10.18 -24.39 26.91
CA THR A 664 9.32 -25.34 27.65
C THR A 664 8.90 -26.55 26.82
N GLY A 665 9.04 -26.51 25.49
CA GLY A 665 8.57 -27.54 24.57
C GLY A 665 7.05 -27.66 24.48
N ARG A 666 6.30 -26.77 25.16
CA ARG A 666 4.83 -26.81 25.17
C ARG A 666 4.27 -26.35 23.83
N PRO A 667 3.09 -26.87 23.43
CA PRO A 667 2.36 -26.37 22.27
C PRO A 667 2.08 -24.87 22.33
N VAL A 668 2.12 -24.20 21.18
CA VAL A 668 1.74 -22.79 21.04
C VAL A 668 0.64 -22.65 19.98
N LYS A 669 -0.42 -21.91 20.30
CA LYS A 669 -1.48 -21.56 19.35
C LYS A 669 -1.03 -20.41 18.45
N ALA A 670 -1.18 -20.57 17.14
CA ALA A 670 -0.66 -19.67 16.14
C ALA A 670 -1.44 -19.75 14.82
N ARG A 671 -1.41 -18.66 14.07
CA ARG A 671 -1.78 -18.65 12.64
C ARG A 671 -0.59 -19.12 11.81
N VAL A 672 -0.86 -19.94 10.81
CA VAL A 672 0.14 -20.51 9.90
C VAL A 672 -0.17 -20.13 8.46
N GLU A 673 0.83 -19.63 7.76
CA GLU A 673 0.76 -19.16 6.38
C GLU A 673 1.76 -19.92 5.51
N TYR A 674 1.37 -20.17 4.26
CA TYR A 674 2.23 -20.77 3.24
C TYR A 674 2.53 -19.77 2.14
N PHE A 675 3.80 -19.72 1.77
CA PHE A 675 4.36 -18.91 0.71
C PHE A 675 5.07 -19.79 -0.31
N VAL A 676 4.87 -19.52 -1.59
CA VAL A 676 5.64 -20.16 -2.67
C VAL A 676 6.61 -19.15 -3.26
N PHE A 677 7.86 -19.53 -3.50
CA PHE A 677 8.82 -18.62 -4.12
C PHE A 677 8.47 -18.36 -5.59
N ALA A 678 8.76 -17.15 -6.05
CA ALA A 678 8.46 -16.72 -7.42
C ALA A 678 9.23 -17.52 -8.50
N ASP A 679 10.28 -18.25 -8.12
CA ASP A 679 11.07 -19.13 -8.98
C ASP A 679 10.71 -20.63 -8.85
N ASN A 680 9.72 -20.98 -8.04
CA ASN A 680 9.25 -22.36 -7.93
C ASN A 680 8.66 -22.84 -9.27
N PRO A 681 9.14 -23.96 -9.85
CA PRO A 681 8.71 -24.45 -11.15
C PRO A 681 7.24 -24.90 -11.20
N HIS A 682 6.64 -25.25 -10.06
CA HIS A 682 5.25 -25.71 -9.96
C HIS A 682 4.26 -24.58 -9.75
N LEU A 683 4.71 -23.33 -9.59
CA LEU A 683 3.81 -22.18 -9.42
C LEU A 683 2.89 -21.98 -10.63
N ASP A 684 3.39 -22.22 -11.84
CA ASP A 684 2.60 -22.08 -13.07
C ASP A 684 1.53 -23.18 -13.22
N GLU A 685 1.61 -24.25 -12.43
CA GLU A 685 0.58 -25.30 -12.39
C GLU A 685 -0.66 -24.88 -11.58
N ALA A 686 -0.51 -23.86 -10.72
CA ALA A 686 -1.57 -23.33 -9.85
C ALA A 686 -1.70 -21.78 -10.00
N PRO A 687 -2.04 -21.27 -11.19
CA PRO A 687 -2.00 -19.84 -11.50
C PRO A 687 -2.93 -18.99 -10.63
N GLY A 688 -4.07 -19.53 -10.19
CA GLY A 688 -5.00 -18.80 -9.31
C GLY A 688 -4.50 -18.64 -7.87
N PHE A 689 -3.56 -19.49 -7.40
CA PHE A 689 -2.92 -19.28 -6.09
C PHE A 689 -2.07 -18.00 -6.09
N ARG A 690 -1.46 -17.65 -7.23
CA ARG A 690 -0.54 -16.51 -7.39
C ARG A 690 -1.15 -15.16 -6.99
N TRP A 691 -2.46 -15.02 -7.16
CA TRP A 691 -3.19 -13.75 -7.02
C TRP A 691 -4.20 -13.74 -5.88
N SER A 692 -4.26 -14.81 -5.09
CA SER A 692 -5.15 -14.93 -3.94
C SER A 692 -4.64 -14.04 -2.78
N HIS A 693 -5.00 -12.76 -2.77
CA HIS A 693 -4.55 -11.79 -1.76
C HIS A 693 -5.19 -11.95 -0.37
N ASP A 694 -5.96 -13.02 -0.14
CA ASP A 694 -6.50 -13.31 1.18
C ASP A 694 -5.37 -13.61 2.18
N LEU A 695 -5.20 -12.70 3.14
CA LEU A 695 -4.22 -12.73 4.23
C LEU A 695 -4.57 -13.80 5.29
N GLY A 696 -5.70 -14.49 5.17
CA GLY A 696 -6.10 -15.54 6.11
C GLY A 696 -5.18 -16.76 6.03
N GLY A 697 -4.25 -16.87 6.98
CA GLY A 697 -3.59 -18.13 7.33
C GLY A 697 -4.53 -19.07 8.09
N SER A 698 -4.12 -20.33 8.27
CA SER A 698 -4.89 -21.34 9.03
C SER A 698 -4.44 -21.37 10.49
N LEU A 699 -5.38 -21.46 11.42
CA LEU A 699 -5.06 -21.75 12.82
C LEU A 699 -4.60 -23.19 12.98
N ASN A 700 -3.61 -23.41 13.85
CA ASN A 700 -3.22 -24.75 14.28
C ASN A 700 -4.17 -25.29 15.38
N ASP A 701 -4.09 -26.59 15.66
CA ASP A 701 -4.83 -27.25 16.75
C ASP A 701 -4.29 -26.83 18.13
N ASP A 702 -5.08 -27.03 19.19
CA ASP A 702 -4.68 -26.66 20.57
C ASP A 702 -3.46 -27.45 21.08
N ASP A 703 -3.19 -28.62 20.48
CA ASP A 703 -2.01 -29.42 20.76
C ASP A 703 -0.76 -28.93 20.01
N GLY A 704 -0.86 -27.83 19.26
CA GLY A 704 0.22 -27.20 18.51
C GLY A 704 0.32 -27.69 17.06
N THR A 705 -0.46 -28.71 16.68
CA THR A 705 -0.36 -29.34 15.36
C THR A 705 -0.97 -28.47 14.28
N PHE A 706 -0.24 -28.20 13.19
CA PHE A 706 -0.77 -27.51 12.02
C PHE A 706 -0.77 -28.41 10.78
N ARG A 707 -1.65 -28.09 9.83
CA ARG A 707 -1.74 -28.74 8.52
C ARG A 707 -1.97 -27.68 7.46
N ILE A 708 -1.09 -27.64 6.46
CA ILE A 708 -1.20 -26.69 5.35
C ILE A 708 -0.86 -27.39 4.04
N ILE A 709 -1.49 -26.97 2.95
CA ILE A 709 -1.21 -27.51 1.62
C ILE A 709 -0.15 -26.63 0.95
N ALA A 710 0.93 -27.24 0.49
CA ALA A 710 2.02 -26.57 -0.22
C ALA A 710 2.20 -27.13 -1.63
N LEU A 711 2.71 -26.32 -2.56
CA LEU A 711 3.21 -26.84 -3.83
C LEU A 711 4.52 -27.62 -3.61
N PRO A 712 4.82 -28.62 -4.44
CA PRO A 712 6.17 -29.17 -4.52
C PRO A 712 7.21 -28.07 -4.85
N GLY A 713 8.46 -28.28 -4.44
CA GLY A 713 9.55 -27.33 -4.68
C GLY A 713 9.61 -26.19 -3.66
N SER A 714 10.37 -25.14 -3.99
CA SER A 714 10.72 -24.05 -3.06
C SER A 714 9.51 -23.27 -2.53
N GLY A 715 9.37 -23.21 -1.21
CA GLY A 715 8.40 -22.39 -0.51
C GLY A 715 8.84 -22.05 0.91
N ALA A 716 7.96 -21.42 1.68
CA ALA A 716 8.15 -21.14 3.08
C ALA A 716 6.84 -21.32 3.84
N ILE A 717 6.96 -21.75 5.10
CA ILE A 717 5.87 -21.74 6.08
C ILE A 717 6.24 -20.73 7.15
N ALA A 718 5.32 -19.82 7.42
CA ALA A 718 5.47 -18.83 8.47
C ALA A 718 4.37 -19.01 9.51
N ALA A 719 4.66 -18.70 10.76
CA ALA A 719 3.66 -18.71 11.81
C ALA A 719 3.79 -17.51 12.74
N GLN A 720 2.62 -17.03 13.17
CA GLN A 720 2.48 -15.92 14.12
C GLN A 720 1.67 -16.41 15.32
N ALA A 721 2.24 -16.29 16.51
CA ALA A 721 1.58 -16.60 17.77
C ALA A 721 0.33 -15.74 17.95
N LEU A 722 -0.67 -16.29 18.63
CA LEU A 722 -1.79 -15.48 19.13
C LEU A 722 -1.43 -14.73 20.41
N GLU A 723 -0.31 -15.07 21.05
CA GLU A 723 0.18 -14.45 22.28
C GLU A 723 1.37 -13.51 21.97
N ASP A 724 1.35 -12.29 22.50
CA ASP A 724 2.41 -11.27 22.28
C ASP A 724 3.69 -11.50 23.09
N GLU A 725 3.85 -12.65 23.74
CA GLU A 725 5.02 -13.02 24.55
C GLU A 725 6.21 -13.53 23.72
N TYR A 726 5.95 -13.85 22.45
CA TYR A 726 6.91 -14.43 21.53
C TYR A 726 7.57 -13.36 20.67
N LEU A 727 8.87 -13.50 20.43
CA LEU A 727 9.63 -12.59 19.57
C LEU A 727 9.22 -12.84 18.12
N LEU A 728 9.08 -11.77 17.34
CA LEU A 728 9.03 -11.84 15.89
C LEU A 728 10.44 -12.18 15.40
N ASP A 729 10.60 -13.24 14.61
CA ASP A 729 11.91 -13.70 14.18
C ASP A 729 12.31 -13.09 12.84
N LEU A 730 13.57 -12.62 12.77
CA LEU A 730 14.21 -12.32 11.49
C LEU A 730 14.75 -13.66 11.00
N GLY A 731 13.89 -14.44 10.34
CA GLY A 731 14.21 -15.79 9.87
C GLY A 731 15.65 -15.91 9.36
N THR A 732 16.28 -17.02 9.72
CA THR A 732 17.70 -17.34 9.50
C THR A 732 18.25 -16.82 8.16
N ASP A 733 19.31 -16.02 8.24
CA ASP A 733 20.17 -15.53 7.15
C ASP A 733 19.50 -14.73 6.01
N ASN A 734 19.33 -13.41 6.18
CA ASN A 734 18.99 -12.55 5.04
C ASN A 734 19.72 -11.20 5.03
N ASP A 735 20.81 -11.16 4.25
CA ASP A 735 21.76 -10.06 4.09
C ASP A 735 21.27 -8.94 3.14
N GLY A 736 20.05 -8.43 3.33
CA GLY A 736 19.67 -7.12 2.74
C GLY A 736 18.31 -7.07 2.05
N ASN A 737 17.27 -6.91 2.87
CA ASN A 737 16.02 -6.14 2.69
C ASN A 737 14.83 -6.76 3.42
N GLY A 738 14.97 -7.95 4.03
CA GLY A 738 13.97 -8.54 4.92
C GLY A 738 12.62 -8.84 4.27
N ILE A 739 12.54 -8.98 2.94
CA ILE A 739 11.32 -9.30 2.18
C ILE A 739 11.64 -10.43 1.20
N LEU A 740 10.84 -11.50 1.21
CA LEU A 740 10.98 -12.66 0.32
C LEU A 740 10.09 -12.52 -0.91
N ASP A 741 10.67 -12.73 -2.11
CA ASP A 741 9.95 -12.71 -3.40
C ASP A 741 9.08 -13.96 -3.55
N THR A 742 7.85 -13.85 -3.07
CA THR A 742 6.94 -14.98 -2.84
C THR A 742 5.51 -14.63 -3.27
N HIS A 743 4.69 -15.66 -3.41
CA HIS A 743 3.27 -15.58 -3.72
C HIS A 743 2.42 -16.22 -2.61
N PRO A 744 1.17 -15.77 -2.41
CA PRO A 744 0.43 -14.77 -3.21
C PRO A 744 0.94 -13.32 -3.06
N TYR A 745 1.63 -13.02 -1.96
CA TYR A 745 2.29 -11.75 -1.71
C TYR A 745 3.69 -11.98 -1.16
N ASN A 746 4.51 -10.93 -1.14
CA ASN A 746 5.84 -11.00 -0.58
C ASN A 746 5.77 -11.24 0.94
N ALA A 747 6.29 -12.36 1.41
CA ALA A 747 6.49 -12.61 2.83
C ALA A 747 7.48 -11.59 3.41
N ILE A 748 7.13 -11.02 4.56
CA ILE A 748 7.99 -10.14 5.34
C ILE A 748 8.33 -10.93 6.60
N PRO A 749 9.48 -11.63 6.67
CA PRO A 749 9.87 -12.44 7.82
C PRO A 749 9.66 -11.78 9.18
N SER A 750 9.96 -10.48 9.30
CA SER A 750 9.80 -9.72 10.54
C SER A 750 8.35 -9.58 11.05
N ASN A 751 7.35 -10.06 10.29
CA ASN A 751 5.96 -10.09 10.71
C ASN A 751 5.56 -11.40 11.41
N PHE A 752 6.47 -12.38 11.50
CA PHE A 752 6.18 -13.73 12.00
C PHE A 752 7.07 -14.11 13.17
N ASN A 753 6.59 -14.95 14.07
CA ASN A 753 7.39 -15.49 15.19
C ASN A 753 8.35 -16.59 14.75
N ALA A 754 8.03 -17.29 13.66
CA ALA A 754 8.96 -18.15 12.96
C ALA A 754 8.61 -18.21 11.47
N ILE A 755 9.62 -18.33 10.63
CA ILE A 755 9.48 -18.68 9.21
C ILE A 755 10.55 -19.69 8.84
N THR A 756 10.16 -20.73 8.12
CA THR A 756 11.06 -21.80 7.67
C THR A 756 10.84 -22.08 6.20
N LEU A 757 11.94 -22.29 5.48
CA LEU A 757 11.91 -22.69 4.08
C LEU A 757 11.57 -24.17 3.96
N ILE A 758 10.71 -24.52 3.01
CA ILE A 758 10.32 -25.89 2.70
C ILE A 758 10.60 -26.19 1.23
N ALA A 759 10.87 -27.45 0.93
CA ALA A 759 10.97 -27.94 -0.44
C ALA A 759 10.35 -29.34 -0.57
N PRO A 760 9.01 -29.47 -0.48
CA PRO A 760 8.36 -30.77 -0.61
C PRO A 760 8.69 -31.41 -1.96
N ALA A 761 8.99 -32.72 -1.94
CA ALA A 761 9.35 -33.43 -3.17
C ALA A 761 8.12 -33.56 -4.11
N PRO A 762 8.31 -33.46 -5.44
CA PRO A 762 7.25 -33.78 -6.40
C PRO A 762 6.68 -35.17 -6.17
N GLY A 763 5.35 -35.29 -6.12
CA GLY A 763 4.65 -36.55 -5.89
C GLY A 763 4.59 -37.03 -4.43
N ALA A 764 5.19 -36.31 -3.48
CA ALA A 764 5.04 -36.62 -2.06
C ALA A 764 3.59 -36.39 -1.59
N GLU A 765 3.02 -37.33 -0.83
CA GLU A 765 1.70 -37.14 -0.23
C GLU A 765 1.75 -36.17 0.96
N SER A 766 2.87 -36.19 1.70
CA SER A 766 3.07 -35.35 2.87
C SER A 766 4.53 -34.96 3.08
N ALA A 767 4.74 -33.85 3.79
CA ALA A 767 6.03 -33.41 4.32
C ALA A 767 5.87 -32.94 5.78
N ALA A 768 6.97 -32.90 6.53
CA ALA A 768 6.95 -32.47 7.93
C ALA A 768 7.89 -31.29 8.19
N VAL A 769 7.45 -30.33 9.00
CA VAL A 769 8.29 -29.22 9.46
C VAL A 769 7.78 -28.67 10.78
N ASP A 770 8.63 -28.62 11.79
CA ASP A 770 8.28 -28.02 13.09
C ASP A 770 8.73 -26.57 13.14
N LEU A 771 7.98 -25.75 13.89
CA LEU A 771 8.30 -24.35 14.14
C LEU A 771 8.49 -24.17 15.65
N VAL A 772 9.49 -23.36 16.00
CA VAL A 772 9.87 -23.12 17.38
C VAL A 772 9.82 -21.61 17.63
N PHE A 773 9.05 -21.18 18.62
CA PHE A 773 8.95 -19.77 19.00
C PHE A 773 9.82 -19.45 20.20
N ASP A 774 10.54 -18.34 20.13
CA ASP A 774 11.34 -17.82 21.24
C ASP A 774 10.55 -16.79 22.03
N ARG A 775 10.64 -16.85 23.36
CA ARG A 775 9.96 -15.88 24.24
C ARG A 775 10.86 -14.69 24.49
N GLY A 776 10.30 -13.50 24.40
CA GLY A 776 10.96 -12.31 24.92
C GLY A 776 10.65 -12.11 26.41
N ARG A 777 11.31 -11.12 27.01
CA ARG A 777 11.08 -10.78 28.42
C ARG A 777 9.96 -9.76 28.56
N ASN A 778 9.02 -10.01 29.46
CA ASN A 778 8.03 -9.00 29.84
C ASN A 778 8.62 -8.10 30.93
N LEU A 779 8.39 -6.79 30.82
CA LEU A 779 8.86 -5.81 31.79
C LEU A 779 7.76 -4.78 32.04
N SER A 780 7.49 -4.48 33.31
CA SER A 780 6.49 -3.49 33.69
C SER A 780 7.14 -2.15 34.01
N GLY A 781 6.40 -1.06 33.80
CA GLY A 781 6.82 0.29 34.11
C GLY A 781 5.66 1.17 34.57
N THR A 782 5.97 2.41 34.95
CA THR A 782 5.03 3.35 35.55
C THR A 782 4.99 4.68 34.81
N VAL A 783 3.79 5.28 34.69
CA VAL A 783 3.52 6.58 34.11
C VAL A 783 3.19 7.58 35.22
N LEU A 784 3.93 8.69 35.26
CA LEU A 784 3.75 9.76 36.22
C LEU A 784 3.39 11.09 35.53
N ASP A 785 2.68 11.94 36.26
CA ASP A 785 2.43 13.33 35.89
C ASP A 785 3.68 14.21 36.10
N PRO A 786 3.68 15.49 35.67
CA PRO A 786 4.83 16.37 35.84
C PRO A 786 5.28 16.54 37.30
N ASP A 787 4.37 16.39 38.26
CA ASP A 787 4.64 16.50 39.70
C ASP A 787 5.16 15.18 40.29
N GLY A 788 5.12 14.09 39.54
CA GLY A 788 5.59 12.76 39.95
C GLY A 788 4.52 11.89 40.59
N LYS A 789 3.24 12.24 40.43
CA LYS A 789 2.12 11.43 40.91
C LYS A 789 1.70 10.39 39.86
N PRO A 790 1.18 9.22 40.27
CA PRO A 790 0.59 8.22 39.38
C PRO A 790 -0.40 8.83 38.39
N LEU A 791 -0.25 8.51 37.10
CA LEU A 791 -1.04 9.07 36.02
C LEU A 791 -1.73 7.99 35.16
N PRO A 792 -2.95 7.55 35.54
CA PRO A 792 -3.81 6.78 34.66
C PRO A 792 -4.35 7.63 33.50
N GLY A 793 -4.88 6.98 32.45
CA GLY A 793 -5.52 7.64 31.32
C GLY A 793 -4.59 8.04 30.17
N ALA A 794 -3.31 7.63 30.21
CA ALA A 794 -2.39 7.82 29.10
C ALA A 794 -2.60 6.75 28.01
N LEU A 795 -2.59 7.15 26.74
CA LEU A 795 -2.40 6.28 25.60
C LEU A 795 -0.91 5.99 25.43
N ILE A 796 -0.57 4.76 25.02
CA ILE A 796 0.81 4.31 24.85
C ILE A 796 1.00 3.62 23.50
N SER A 797 2.18 3.77 22.92
CA SER A 797 2.62 3.02 21.74
C SER A 797 3.92 2.27 22.02
N GLY A 798 4.05 1.05 21.47
CA GLY A 798 5.26 0.22 21.60
C GLY A 798 5.24 -0.80 22.74
N LEU A 799 4.08 -1.14 23.30
CA LEU A 799 3.97 -2.22 24.29
C LEU A 799 4.39 -3.58 23.74
N HIS A 800 4.04 -3.84 22.49
CA HIS A 800 4.35 -5.06 21.76
C HIS A 800 5.47 -4.82 20.74
N GLU A 801 6.02 -5.88 20.15
CA GLU A 801 7.09 -5.72 19.13
C GLU A 801 6.59 -4.97 17.88
N ALA A 802 5.29 -5.07 17.59
CA ALA A 802 4.63 -4.24 16.59
C ALA A 802 4.28 -2.84 17.14
N GLN A 803 4.62 -1.79 16.39
CA GLN A 803 4.42 -0.39 16.81
C GLN A 803 3.03 0.13 16.44
N TYR A 804 2.05 -0.11 17.31
CA TYR A 804 0.71 0.48 17.22
C TYR A 804 0.42 1.31 18.48
N TRP A 805 -0.57 2.20 18.41
CA TRP A 805 -1.13 2.87 19.59
C TRP A 805 -2.17 1.96 20.23
N GLU A 806 -2.15 1.87 21.56
CA GLU A 806 -3.28 1.36 22.31
C GLU A 806 -4.50 2.23 22.01
N HIS A 807 -5.59 1.62 21.57
CA HIS A 807 -6.84 2.33 21.28
C HIS A 807 -7.58 2.74 22.56
N THR A 808 -7.29 2.07 23.67
CA THR A 808 -7.87 2.32 25.00
C THR A 808 -6.81 2.92 25.93
N PRO A 809 -7.09 4.05 26.60
CA PRO A 809 -6.17 4.60 27.59
C PRO A 809 -5.89 3.63 28.75
N LEU A 810 -4.68 3.69 29.32
CA LEU A 810 -4.31 2.90 30.49
C LEU A 810 -5.28 3.14 31.64
N LYS A 811 -5.86 2.07 32.21
CA LYS A 811 -6.77 2.15 33.36
C LYS A 811 -6.05 2.58 34.65
N THR A 812 -4.77 2.25 34.75
CA THR A 812 -3.89 2.58 35.88
C THR A 812 -2.67 3.35 35.38
N ASP A 813 -1.79 3.74 36.29
CA ASP A 813 -0.48 4.31 36.01
C ASP A 813 0.56 3.26 35.57
N GLN A 814 0.22 1.98 35.56
CA GLN A 814 1.15 0.88 35.26
C GLN A 814 0.95 0.38 33.84
N PHE A 815 2.04 -0.07 33.20
CA PHE A 815 2.02 -0.71 31.90
C PHE A 815 2.99 -1.89 31.86
N THR A 816 2.75 -2.85 30.96
CA THR A 816 3.64 -4.02 30.78
C THR A 816 3.98 -4.17 29.32
N MET A 817 5.28 -4.05 28.98
CA MET A 817 5.79 -4.39 27.67
C MET A 817 5.92 -5.90 27.55
N SER A 818 5.48 -6.46 26.42
CA SER A 818 5.62 -7.88 26.13
C SER A 818 6.81 -8.17 25.21
N SER A 819 7.43 -9.34 25.35
CA SER A 819 8.40 -9.84 24.38
C SER A 819 9.57 -8.88 24.09
N LEU A 820 10.19 -8.28 25.12
CA LEU A 820 11.42 -7.50 24.92
C LEU A 820 12.56 -8.41 24.47
N ARG A 821 13.35 -7.92 23.52
CA ARG A 821 14.46 -8.69 22.95
C ARG A 821 15.76 -8.43 23.70
N PRO A 822 16.56 -9.47 24.01
CA PRO A 822 17.88 -9.31 24.57
C PRO A 822 18.78 -8.35 23.81
N GLY A 823 19.34 -7.37 24.53
CA GLY A 823 20.28 -6.38 24.03
C GLY A 823 19.71 -5.35 23.04
N LYS A 824 18.42 -5.42 22.65
CA LYS A 824 17.80 -4.43 21.75
C LYS A 824 16.83 -3.53 22.51
N PRO A 825 17.06 -2.21 22.56
CA PRO A 825 16.14 -1.33 23.25
C PRO A 825 14.85 -1.11 22.44
N ARG A 826 13.72 -0.94 23.13
CA ARG A 826 12.40 -0.64 22.55
C ARG A 826 11.99 0.79 22.85
N PHE A 827 11.50 1.47 21.82
CA PHE A 827 10.93 2.80 21.95
C PHE A 827 9.47 2.74 22.43
N LEU A 828 9.13 3.56 23.42
CA LEU A 828 7.76 3.80 23.86
C LEU A 828 7.39 5.27 23.72
N GLN A 829 6.15 5.53 23.33
CA GLN A 829 5.57 6.88 23.30
C GLN A 829 4.29 6.93 24.13
N PHE A 830 4.06 8.05 24.80
CA PHE A 830 2.92 8.27 25.69
C PHE A 830 2.23 9.59 25.37
N ILE A 831 0.89 9.60 25.34
CA ILE A 831 0.06 10.80 25.18
C ILE A 831 -1.12 10.74 26.15
N HIS A 832 -1.35 11.80 26.91
CA HIS A 832 -2.58 12.01 27.69
C HIS A 832 -3.30 13.24 27.13
N ALA A 833 -4.29 13.02 26.27
CA ALA A 833 -4.94 14.08 25.50
C ALA A 833 -5.68 15.11 26.37
N GLU A 834 -6.47 14.65 27.35
CA GLU A 834 -7.25 15.54 28.22
C GLU A 834 -6.38 16.51 29.04
N LYS A 835 -5.27 16.01 29.57
CA LYS A 835 -4.30 16.80 30.34
C LYS A 835 -3.22 17.47 29.48
N LYS A 836 -3.25 17.24 28.16
CA LYS A 836 -2.27 17.77 27.19
C LYS A 836 -0.82 17.44 27.57
N LEU A 837 -0.58 16.19 27.97
CA LEU A 837 0.74 15.70 28.36
C LEU A 837 1.28 14.67 27.35
N ALA A 838 2.59 14.63 27.16
CA ALA A 838 3.26 13.64 26.32
C ALA A 838 4.65 13.30 26.85
N GLY A 839 5.14 12.12 26.50
CA GLY A 839 6.44 11.60 26.93
C GLY A 839 6.88 10.40 26.10
N TRP A 840 8.09 9.92 26.35
CA TRP A 840 8.68 8.79 25.66
C TRP A 840 9.75 8.11 26.51
N LEU A 841 10.06 6.85 26.21
CA LEU A 841 11.14 6.07 26.81
C LEU A 841 11.88 5.24 25.77
N MET A 842 13.11 4.86 26.12
CA MET A 842 13.88 3.82 25.45
C MET A 842 14.21 2.75 26.48
N VAL A 843 13.58 1.59 26.39
CA VAL A 843 13.61 0.56 27.44
C VAL A 843 14.39 -0.65 26.97
N ARG A 844 15.24 -1.21 27.84
CA ARG A 844 15.90 -2.51 27.61
C ARG A 844 15.29 -3.60 28.49
N GLU A 845 15.45 -4.86 28.09
CA GLU A 845 14.89 -5.98 28.86
C GLU A 845 15.50 -6.19 30.25
N ASP A 846 16.72 -5.68 30.47
CA ASP A 846 17.52 -5.85 31.69
C ASP A 846 17.45 -4.62 32.61
N GLU A 847 16.52 -3.71 32.34
CA GLU A 847 16.42 -2.44 33.06
C GLU A 847 15.99 -2.65 34.52
N THR A 848 16.86 -2.22 35.43
CA THR A 848 16.64 -2.23 36.88
C THR A 848 17.15 -0.92 37.49
N PRO A 849 16.33 -0.16 38.25
CA PRO A 849 14.93 -0.43 38.62
C PRO A 849 13.96 -0.39 37.43
N PRO A 850 12.70 -0.84 37.59
CA PRO A 850 11.70 -0.81 36.53
C PRO A 850 11.55 0.60 35.90
N PRO A 851 11.31 0.69 34.59
CA PRO A 851 11.24 1.96 33.87
C PRO A 851 10.09 2.84 34.36
N VAL A 852 10.38 4.13 34.53
CA VAL A 852 9.39 5.15 34.93
C VAL A 852 9.43 6.29 33.91
N VAL A 853 8.28 6.62 33.33
CA VAL A 853 8.11 7.80 32.47
C VAL A 853 7.42 8.90 33.23
N ARG A 854 7.97 10.12 33.18
CA ARG A 854 7.30 11.34 33.64
C ARG A 854 6.82 12.11 32.42
N LEU A 855 5.50 12.24 32.27
CA LEU A 855 4.94 13.02 31.16
C LEU A 855 5.14 14.51 31.42
N ALA A 856 5.33 15.27 30.35
CA ALA A 856 5.48 16.72 30.38
C ALA A 856 4.39 17.38 29.53
N PRO A 857 4.07 18.67 29.75
CA PRO A 857 3.19 19.41 28.84
C PRO A 857 3.64 19.23 27.39
N TRP A 858 2.72 18.78 26.54
CA TRP A 858 3.06 18.46 25.16
C TRP A 858 3.42 19.72 24.37
N GLY A 859 4.11 19.52 23.26
CA GLY A 859 4.42 20.57 22.30
C GLY A 859 3.34 20.70 21.23
N VAL A 860 3.26 21.90 20.67
CA VAL A 860 2.41 22.23 19.51
C VAL A 860 3.27 22.87 18.43
N VAL A 861 3.06 22.46 17.18
CA VAL A 861 3.71 23.05 16.01
C VAL A 861 2.64 23.56 15.05
N THR A 862 2.76 24.83 14.64
CA THR A 862 1.94 25.43 13.59
C THR A 862 2.81 25.89 12.43
N GLY A 863 2.20 26.10 11.27
CA GLY A 863 2.85 26.74 10.15
C GLY A 863 1.94 26.84 8.94
N ARG A 864 2.48 27.33 7.82
CA ARG A 864 1.78 27.46 6.55
C ARG A 864 2.63 26.89 5.41
N LEU A 865 2.14 25.83 4.78
CA LEU A 865 2.79 25.22 3.61
C LEU A 865 2.52 26.07 2.37
N VAL A 866 3.61 26.54 1.75
CA VAL A 866 3.56 27.39 0.55
C VAL A 866 4.47 26.86 -0.56
N ASP A 867 4.24 27.30 -1.79
CA ASP A 867 5.16 27.09 -2.91
C ASP A 867 6.25 28.17 -2.99
N ASP A 868 7.04 28.11 -4.05
CA ASP A 868 8.15 29.03 -4.31
C ASP A 868 7.68 30.50 -4.41
N ASP A 869 6.44 30.72 -4.83
CA ASP A 869 5.80 32.01 -5.01
C ASP A 869 5.04 32.48 -3.75
N GLY A 870 5.06 31.68 -2.67
CA GLY A 870 4.41 32.00 -1.40
C GLY A 870 2.89 31.72 -1.38
N LEU A 871 2.37 31.06 -2.42
CA LEU A 871 0.97 30.68 -2.50
C LEU A 871 0.71 29.41 -1.66
N PRO A 872 -0.44 29.35 -0.95
CA PRO A 872 -0.83 28.17 -0.17
C PRO A 872 -0.84 26.86 -0.97
N ARG A 873 -0.31 25.79 -0.38
CA ARG A 873 -0.36 24.44 -0.95
C ARG A 873 -1.28 23.54 -0.16
N THR A 874 -2.45 23.27 -0.72
CA THR A 874 -3.50 22.42 -0.13
C THR A 874 -3.61 21.05 -0.81
N ASP A 875 -2.91 20.88 -1.94
CA ASP A 875 -2.82 19.65 -2.73
C ASP A 875 -1.77 18.66 -2.19
N LEU A 876 -0.95 19.11 -1.25
CA LEU A 876 0.15 18.37 -0.66
C LEU A 876 -0.18 17.90 0.76
N ARG A 877 0.51 16.85 1.20
CA ARG A 877 0.36 16.27 2.54
C ARG A 877 1.64 16.47 3.31
N LEU A 878 1.53 16.66 4.60
CA LEU A 878 2.66 16.77 5.51
C LEU A 878 2.78 15.48 6.32
N VAL A 879 3.91 14.78 6.26
CA VAL A 879 4.18 13.63 7.11
C VAL A 879 5.12 14.05 8.22
N PHE A 880 4.64 13.98 9.46
CA PHE A 880 5.48 14.24 10.60
C PHE A 880 6.08 12.92 11.11
N SER A 881 7.40 12.86 11.22
CA SER A 881 8.16 11.68 11.62
C SER A 881 9.07 11.99 12.79
N TRP A 882 9.40 10.98 13.58
CA TRP A 882 10.38 11.09 14.64
C TRP A 882 11.62 10.22 14.32
N ASN A 883 12.78 10.85 14.54
CA ASN A 883 14.17 10.39 14.59
C ASN A 883 14.97 10.03 13.30
N HIS A 884 16.24 10.48 13.27
CA HIS A 884 17.28 10.24 12.25
C HIS A 884 18.69 10.00 12.86
N LYS A 885 18.82 9.56 14.12
CA LYS A 885 20.12 9.09 14.65
C LYS A 885 20.32 7.59 14.36
N LYS A 886 21.54 7.18 13.99
CA LYS A 886 21.91 5.79 13.59
C LYS A 886 21.52 4.69 14.59
N ASP A 887 21.30 5.04 15.85
CA ASP A 887 21.15 4.07 16.95
C ASP A 887 19.72 3.98 17.52
N LEU A 888 18.73 4.64 16.91
CA LEU A 888 17.34 4.64 17.38
C LEU A 888 16.37 4.16 16.28
N PRO A 889 15.32 3.38 16.62
CA PRO A 889 14.29 3.00 15.65
C PRO A 889 13.65 4.23 14.99
N HIS A 890 13.42 4.20 13.68
CA HIS A 890 12.70 5.25 12.96
C HIS A 890 11.19 5.04 13.04
N GLY A 891 10.40 6.11 13.26
CA GLY A 891 8.94 6.03 13.29
C GLY A 891 8.24 7.23 12.64
N ARG A 892 7.03 7.01 12.11
CA ARG A 892 6.13 8.09 11.70
C ARG A 892 5.23 8.43 12.89
N LEU A 893 4.93 9.72 13.08
CA LEU A 893 3.99 10.13 14.12
C LEU A 893 2.60 9.64 13.70
N GLN A 894 2.13 8.55 14.30
CA GLN A 894 0.76 8.07 14.10
C GLN A 894 -0.14 9.02 14.89
N GLY A 895 -1.11 9.67 14.23
CA GLY A 895 -1.89 10.76 14.82
C GLY A 895 -2.59 10.37 16.13
N ASN A 896 -2.82 11.37 16.99
CA ASN A 896 -3.44 11.36 18.33
C ASN A 896 -4.56 10.31 18.56
N GLY A 897 -4.23 9.02 18.63
CA GLY A 897 -5.17 7.93 18.96
C GLY A 897 -6.23 7.59 17.90
N SER A 898 -6.31 8.28 16.75
CA SER A 898 -7.38 8.10 15.76
C SER A 898 -7.04 7.18 14.57
N GLY A 899 -5.87 6.55 14.56
CA GLY A 899 -5.45 5.68 13.45
C GLY A 899 -5.28 6.41 12.10
N THR A 900 -5.36 7.74 12.05
CA THR A 900 -5.00 8.49 10.85
C THR A 900 -3.48 8.56 10.77
N SER A 901 -2.92 7.95 9.72
CA SER A 901 -1.53 8.13 9.29
C SER A 901 -1.08 9.56 9.53
N GLY A 902 0.13 9.82 10.02
CA GLY A 902 0.74 11.14 10.31
C GLY A 902 0.80 12.16 9.17
N ARG A 903 -0.04 11.98 8.15
CA ARG A 903 -0.38 12.84 7.02
C ARG A 903 -1.36 13.93 7.46
N ILE A 904 -0.83 15.11 7.74
CA ILE A 904 -1.59 16.33 7.96
C ILE A 904 -1.89 16.96 6.59
N VAL A 905 -3.15 17.31 6.35
CA VAL A 905 -3.56 18.07 5.15
C VAL A 905 -3.72 19.52 5.56
N PRO A 906 -2.97 20.47 4.96
CA PRO A 906 -3.15 21.88 5.24
C PRO A 906 -4.57 22.38 4.91
N ASP A 907 -5.04 23.40 5.62
CA ASP A 907 -6.33 24.03 5.37
C ASP A 907 -6.37 24.81 4.04
N GLY A 908 -7.49 25.47 3.72
CA GLY A 908 -7.65 26.25 2.48
C GLY A 908 -6.62 27.38 2.29
N ASN A 909 -5.95 27.80 3.36
CA ASN A 909 -4.90 28.82 3.36
C ASN A 909 -3.50 28.21 3.53
N GLY A 910 -3.38 26.88 3.44
CA GLY A 910 -2.12 26.15 3.57
C GLY A 910 -1.67 26.02 5.02
N ARG A 911 -2.47 26.39 6.02
CA ARG A 911 -2.08 26.31 7.43
C ARG A 911 -2.23 24.90 7.97
N PHE A 912 -1.36 24.52 8.89
CA PHE A 912 -1.39 23.25 9.59
C PHE A 912 -1.14 23.42 11.08
N LEU A 913 -1.66 22.47 11.86
CA LEU A 913 -1.52 22.36 13.30
C LEU A 913 -1.13 20.92 13.65
N ILE A 914 -0.14 20.77 14.51
CA ILE A 914 0.33 19.50 15.04
C ILE A 914 0.36 19.61 16.56
N GLU A 915 -0.38 18.76 17.24
CA GLU A 915 -0.43 18.69 18.71
C GLU A 915 0.06 17.32 19.19
N GLY A 916 0.28 17.16 20.50
CA GLY A 916 0.68 15.87 21.06
C GLY A 916 2.17 15.56 20.97
N LEU A 917 3.02 16.57 20.74
CA LEU A 917 4.45 16.35 20.58
C LEU A 917 5.11 16.09 21.94
N ALA A 918 5.65 14.89 22.13
CA ALA A 918 6.47 14.58 23.30
C ALA A 918 7.75 15.45 23.30
N PRO A 919 8.02 16.20 24.37
CA PRO A 919 9.22 17.04 24.46
C PRO A 919 10.52 16.24 24.38
N GLY A 920 11.56 16.86 23.84
CA GLY A 920 12.90 16.25 23.75
C GLY A 920 13.08 15.18 22.66
N LEU A 921 12.00 14.78 21.96
CA LEU A 921 12.11 14.00 20.72
C LEU A 921 12.55 14.87 19.55
N LEU A 922 13.25 14.21 18.61
CA LEU A 922 13.71 14.81 17.36
C LEU A 922 12.68 14.58 16.25
N TYR A 923 12.02 15.64 15.80
CA TYR A 923 10.98 15.58 14.78
C TYR A 923 11.43 16.14 13.43
N SER A 924 10.86 15.58 12.36
CA SER A 924 11.01 16.08 10.99
C SER A 924 9.65 16.13 10.29
N LEU A 925 9.46 17.14 9.47
CA LEU A 925 8.25 17.38 8.69
C LEU A 925 8.57 17.15 7.21
N GLU A 926 8.06 16.06 6.64
CA GLU A 926 8.15 15.70 5.24
C GLU A 926 6.95 16.23 4.45
N VAL A 927 7.14 16.63 3.20
CA VAL A 927 6.07 16.98 2.27
C VAL A 927 5.90 15.86 1.25
N GLU A 928 4.72 15.24 1.23
CA GLU A 928 4.32 14.20 0.27
C GLU A 928 3.36 14.78 -0.79
N GLY A 929 3.56 14.38 -2.05
CA GLY A 929 2.65 14.66 -3.16
C GLY A 929 1.59 13.57 -3.37
N LYS A 930 0.88 13.65 -4.50
CA LYS A 930 -0.08 12.60 -4.91
C LYS A 930 0.58 11.21 -4.89
N ARG A 931 -0.13 10.22 -4.34
CA ARG A 931 0.32 8.82 -4.13
C ARG A 931 1.48 8.65 -3.13
N ALA A 932 1.58 9.50 -2.11
CA ALA A 932 2.57 9.39 -1.04
C ALA A 932 4.03 9.43 -1.52
N LYS A 933 4.29 10.11 -2.65
CA LYS A 933 5.65 10.33 -3.12
C LYS A 933 6.25 11.52 -2.35
N ARG A 934 7.37 11.29 -1.65
CA ARG A 934 8.15 12.37 -1.04
C ARG A 934 8.53 13.43 -2.07
N ILE A 935 8.16 14.68 -1.79
CA ILE A 935 8.58 15.87 -2.55
C ILE A 935 9.85 16.43 -1.92
N GLY A 936 9.91 16.48 -0.60
CA GLY A 936 11.03 17.07 0.13
C GLY A 936 10.75 17.21 1.62
N TRP A 937 11.69 17.79 2.36
CA TRP A 937 11.53 18.12 3.78
C TRP A 937 11.10 19.57 3.94
N ALA A 938 10.12 19.84 4.79
CA ALA A 938 9.76 21.19 5.23
C ALA A 938 10.58 21.63 6.44
N VAL A 939 10.84 20.72 7.39
CA VAL A 939 11.69 20.94 8.56
C VAL A 939 12.39 19.63 8.91
N ARG A 940 13.64 19.70 9.37
CA ARG A 940 14.38 18.58 9.97
C ARG A 940 14.85 18.94 11.37
N ASP A 941 15.04 17.92 12.20
CA ASP A 941 15.72 18.01 13.48
C ASP A 941 15.10 19.02 14.47
N LEU A 942 13.78 19.10 14.45
CA LEU A 942 12.99 19.95 15.32
C LEU A 942 12.85 19.31 16.71
N ILE A 943 13.37 19.97 17.74
CA ILE A 943 13.19 19.59 19.13
C ILE A 943 12.20 20.56 19.79
N ILE A 944 11.17 20.02 20.43
CA ILE A 944 10.15 20.81 21.12
C ILE A 944 10.38 20.76 22.63
N LYS A 945 10.29 21.92 23.30
CA LYS A 945 10.36 22.06 24.75
C LYS A 945 9.00 21.75 25.40
N PRO A 946 8.96 21.41 26.70
CA PRO A 946 7.70 21.22 27.40
C PRO A 946 6.76 22.43 27.27
N GLY A 947 5.53 22.20 26.78
CA GLY A 947 4.49 23.21 26.63
C GLY A 947 4.74 24.23 25.51
N GLU A 948 5.75 24.03 24.66
CA GLU A 948 6.10 24.99 23.62
C GLU A 948 5.09 24.99 22.48
N ASN A 949 4.62 26.20 22.13
CA ASN A 949 3.89 26.46 20.89
C ASN A 949 4.87 27.06 19.86
N ARG A 950 5.33 26.23 18.92
CA ARG A 950 6.29 26.61 17.88
C ARG A 950 5.56 26.95 16.59
N ASP A 951 5.56 28.22 16.21
CA ASP A 951 5.15 28.63 14.87
C ASP A 951 6.34 28.59 13.91
N LEU A 952 6.23 27.79 12.85
CA LEU A 952 7.22 27.67 11.79
C LEU A 952 7.05 28.74 10.71
N GLY A 953 5.96 29.50 10.73
CA GLY A 953 5.63 30.46 9.68
C GLY A 953 5.44 29.77 8.33
N ASP A 954 5.91 30.40 7.25
CA ASP A 954 5.85 29.84 5.91
C ASP A 954 6.94 28.79 5.69
N VAL A 955 6.53 27.55 5.43
CA VAL A 955 7.43 26.43 5.15
C VAL A 955 7.28 25.94 3.71
N ARG A 956 8.39 25.49 3.12
CA ARG A 956 8.47 25.03 1.73
C ARG A 956 9.12 23.65 1.68
N ALA A 957 8.77 22.84 0.68
CA ALA A 957 9.39 21.54 0.49
C ALA A 957 10.79 21.69 -0.14
N VAL A 958 11.85 21.33 0.57
CA VAL A 958 13.21 21.28 0.03
C VAL A 958 13.44 19.92 -0.65
N PRO A 959 13.69 19.87 -1.99
CA PRO A 959 13.85 18.61 -2.72
C PRO A 959 15.04 17.78 -2.25
N SER A 960 14.86 16.46 -2.09
CA SER A 960 15.91 15.53 -1.64
C SER A 960 17.15 15.45 -2.54
N SER A 961 17.12 15.97 -3.77
CA SER A 961 18.26 15.97 -4.70
C SER A 961 19.28 17.08 -4.44
N LEU A 962 19.05 17.92 -3.43
CA LEU A 962 19.94 19.00 -2.99
C LEU A 962 20.65 18.67 -1.65
N GLU A 963 20.56 17.42 -1.18
CA GLU A 963 21.19 16.93 0.04
C GLU A 963 22.68 16.61 -0.24
N GLU A 964 23.62 17.15 0.56
CA GLU A 964 25.01 16.66 0.59
C GLU A 964 25.05 15.24 1.20
N PRO A 965 25.94 14.34 0.73
CA PRO A 965 26.06 13.02 1.32
C PRO A 965 26.67 13.09 2.73
N GLU A 966 25.97 12.51 3.71
CA GLU A 966 26.46 12.22 5.07
C GLU A 966 27.59 11.18 5.10
#